data_AF-A0A7C3SDC8-F1
#
_entry.id   AF-A0A7C3SDC8-F1
#
_cell.length_a   1.000
_cell.length_b   1.000
_cell.length_c   1.000
_cell.angle_alpha   90.00
_cell.angle_beta   90.00
_cell.angle_gamma   90.00
#
_symmetry.space_group_name_H-M   'P 1'
#
loop_
_entity.id
_entity.type
_entity.pdbx_description
1 polymer ?
#
loop_
_entity_poly.entity_id
_entity_poly.type
_entity_poly.pdbx_seq_one_letter_code
_entity_poly.pdbx_strand_id
1 'polypeptide(L)'
;MVNILAEPYFWIAPIGGIAAIITALALIWKILSIKVDDPKAAEVASAIRVGAYAFMKRQYSTIIIIALIIAAILLVAGYIAPKEAEAIAVHFGPGAALAFLIGAFASLLAGFIAMDMATRSNVRTVIMAKKGIEPALKTAFYGGAIMGLLVTGLSLLGVTALFILYGANETTPTKIIGMGFGASLVALFAQLGGGIYTKAADMGADLVGKVEVGIPEDDPRNAAVIADNVGDNVGDSAGRGADLFESATAENIGGMIIGGVIAYWTQNWAFLVFPIIARALGIFATLIGMPFVRLGRGEEHKPMRALHKGLIVTTIMCAILFYVAIQLLFGSEPGAIYLYFSMLAGLAASILVQVITDYYTGRERGPVRRIADASQTGTATNLVTGFSVALETTALPIASLGACLLIAYYFGTLFGAANPMLGANASLIGGVYGTTLATMGMLAVMGMVLALDGYGPIADNAGGIAEMSGQKGIDESMEALDAVGNTTKALTKGFAMGSALLAAQLLFQAYIEAANEYLRSLNLPEIKLDLSNPVVLVSTLIGAMLPFIFSAFAIRAVGLAAKEMVNEVRRQFREIPGLMEGKAKPEYDRAVDISTRAALREMVPPGLLVVVVPIVVGVLLGWSAVGALVIGATLAGIPLAILMNTGGAAWDNAKKFIEAGNLGGKGSPAHAAAVVGDTVGDPMKDTAGPSLHVLIKLLNTLSILFIPLFIGILGL
;
A
#
# COMPACT_ATOMS: atom_id res chain seq x y z
N MET A 1 -8.64 -12.58 -35.24
CA MET A 1 -8.72 -12.21 -33.83
C MET A 1 -9.16 -13.43 -33.03
N VAL A 2 -8.32 -13.92 -32.13
CA VAL A 2 -8.71 -14.99 -31.19
C VAL A 2 -9.74 -14.39 -30.24
N ASN A 3 -10.85 -15.09 -30.01
CA ASN A 3 -11.85 -14.67 -29.05
C ASN A 3 -11.41 -15.11 -27.66
N ILE A 4 -10.59 -14.28 -26.98
CA ILE A 4 -10.09 -14.55 -25.62
C ILE A 4 -11.25 -14.86 -24.65
N LEU A 5 -12.44 -14.30 -24.87
CA LEU A 5 -13.62 -14.53 -24.02
C LEU A 5 -14.23 -15.93 -24.18
N ALA A 6 -13.95 -16.62 -25.28
CA ALA A 6 -14.38 -18.00 -25.50
C ALA A 6 -13.54 -19.01 -24.69
N GLU A 7 -12.37 -18.59 -24.21
CA GLU A 7 -11.45 -19.46 -23.49
C GLU A 7 -11.88 -19.63 -22.02
N PRO A 8 -12.08 -20.87 -21.54
CA PRO A 8 -12.57 -21.11 -20.17
C PRO A 8 -11.65 -20.53 -19.08
N TYR A 9 -10.34 -20.49 -19.33
CA TYR A 9 -9.36 -20.00 -18.36
C TYR A 9 -9.50 -18.50 -18.08
N PHE A 10 -10.01 -17.71 -19.04
CA PHE A 10 -10.24 -16.28 -18.84
C PHE A 10 -11.21 -16.03 -17.68
N TRP A 11 -12.26 -16.86 -17.57
CA TRP A 11 -13.33 -16.72 -16.57
C TRP A 11 -12.89 -16.99 -15.13
N ILE A 12 -11.70 -17.60 -14.92
CA ILE A 12 -11.12 -17.76 -13.59
C ILE A 12 -10.95 -16.41 -12.89
N ALA A 13 -10.55 -15.38 -13.63
CA ALA A 13 -10.34 -14.02 -13.10
C ALA A 13 -11.63 -13.37 -12.55
N PRO A 14 -12.70 -13.17 -13.35
CA PRO A 14 -13.94 -12.60 -12.83
C PRO A 14 -14.60 -13.48 -11.77
N ILE A 15 -14.51 -14.82 -11.85
CA ILE A 15 -15.02 -15.71 -10.80
C ILE A 15 -14.29 -15.49 -9.48
N GLY A 16 -12.95 -15.39 -9.50
CA GLY A 16 -12.17 -15.07 -8.31
C GLY A 16 -12.55 -13.73 -7.71
N GLY A 17 -12.74 -12.70 -8.54
CA GLY A 17 -13.21 -11.39 -8.11
C GLY A 17 -14.59 -11.45 -7.44
N ILE A 18 -15.56 -12.12 -8.06
CA ILE A 18 -16.91 -12.32 -7.50
C ILE A 18 -16.85 -13.09 -6.18
N ALA A 19 -16.06 -14.17 -6.10
CA ALA A 19 -15.89 -14.97 -4.89
C ALA A 19 -15.34 -14.14 -3.72
N ALA A 20 -14.39 -13.24 -3.98
CA ALA A 20 -13.90 -12.30 -3.00
C ALA A 20 -15.00 -11.35 -2.50
N ILE A 21 -15.76 -10.73 -3.41
CA ILE A 21 -16.86 -9.82 -3.04
C ILE A 21 -17.93 -10.54 -2.23
N ILE A 22 -18.40 -11.72 -2.67
CA ILE A 22 -19.42 -12.50 -1.96
C ILE A 22 -18.93 -12.86 -0.56
N THR A 23 -17.67 -13.30 -0.44
CA THR A 23 -17.10 -13.65 0.86
C THR A 23 -16.98 -12.42 1.76
N ALA A 24 -16.53 -11.28 1.22
CA ALA A 24 -16.48 -10.02 1.96
C ALA A 24 -17.87 -9.62 2.48
N LEU A 25 -18.91 -9.70 1.64
CA LEU A 25 -20.29 -9.43 2.06
C LEU A 25 -20.78 -10.38 3.16
N ALA A 26 -20.44 -11.67 3.07
CA ALA A 26 -20.75 -12.65 4.11
C ALA A 26 -20.04 -12.33 5.44
N LEU A 27 -18.78 -11.90 5.39
CA LEU A 27 -18.03 -11.45 6.57
C LEU A 27 -18.61 -10.16 7.15
N ILE A 28 -19.01 -9.19 6.31
CA ILE A 28 -19.70 -7.97 6.74
C ILE A 28 -20.96 -8.34 7.53
N TRP A 29 -21.81 -9.21 6.97
CA TRP A 29 -23.02 -9.66 7.64
C TRP A 29 -22.71 -10.34 8.98
N LYS A 30 -21.69 -11.21 9.01
CA LYS A 30 -21.25 -11.90 10.23
C LYS A 30 -20.80 -10.91 11.30
N ILE A 31 -19.99 -9.91 10.97
CA ILE A 31 -19.54 -8.89 11.93
C ILE A 31 -20.73 -8.05 12.40
N LEU A 32 -21.55 -7.55 11.48
CA LEU A 32 -22.72 -6.73 11.82
C LEU A 32 -23.74 -7.45 12.70
N SER A 33 -23.82 -8.78 12.64
CA SER A 33 -24.69 -9.57 13.51
C SER A 33 -24.28 -9.56 14.99
N ILE A 34 -23.03 -9.19 15.31
CA ILE A 34 -22.56 -8.97 16.69
C ILE A 34 -23.23 -7.70 17.23
N LYS A 35 -24.08 -7.87 18.24
CA LYS A 35 -24.76 -6.77 18.94
C LYS A 35 -23.76 -6.01 19.80
N VAL A 36 -23.82 -4.68 19.74
CA VAL A 36 -23.09 -3.78 20.63
C VAL A 36 -24.05 -3.36 21.74
N ASP A 37 -23.94 -4.00 22.89
CA ASP A 37 -24.85 -3.87 24.04
C ASP A 37 -24.28 -2.98 25.17
N ASP A 38 -23.07 -2.44 25.00
CA ASP A 38 -22.41 -1.53 25.93
C ASP A 38 -22.58 -0.06 25.49
N PRO A 39 -23.34 0.77 26.23
CA PRO A 39 -23.61 2.15 25.84
C PRO A 39 -22.37 3.04 25.80
N LYS A 40 -21.38 2.82 26.70
CA LYS A 40 -20.17 3.64 26.76
C LYS A 40 -19.24 3.33 25.60
N ALA A 41 -19.02 2.04 25.33
CA ALA A 41 -18.22 1.64 24.17
C ALA A 41 -18.89 2.12 22.85
N ALA A 42 -20.23 2.09 22.78
CA ALA A 42 -20.97 2.62 21.64
C ALA A 42 -20.83 4.14 21.47
N GLU A 43 -20.82 4.92 22.55
CA GLU A 43 -20.61 6.38 22.50
C GLU A 43 -19.24 6.73 21.93
N VAL A 44 -18.16 6.10 22.43
CA VAL A 44 -16.79 6.32 21.95
C VAL A 44 -16.65 5.91 20.49
N ALA A 45 -17.13 4.70 20.14
CA ALA A 45 -17.08 4.21 18.77
C ALA A 45 -17.86 5.11 17.80
N SER A 46 -18.98 5.68 18.25
CA SER A 46 -19.76 6.64 17.47
C SER A 46 -18.97 7.92 17.20
N ALA A 47 -18.26 8.45 18.20
CA ALA A 47 -17.43 9.64 18.05
C ALA A 47 -16.31 9.42 17.01
N ILE A 48 -15.58 8.31 17.11
CA ILE A 48 -14.55 7.91 16.14
C ILE A 48 -15.15 7.79 14.74
N ARG A 49 -16.29 7.09 14.61
CA ARG A 49 -16.95 6.91 13.32
C ARG A 49 -17.38 8.25 12.72
N VAL A 50 -18.01 9.14 13.49
CA VAL A 50 -18.44 10.45 12.98
C VAL A 50 -17.24 11.27 12.50
N GLY A 51 -16.13 11.27 13.24
CA GLY A 51 -14.89 11.95 12.84
C GLY A 51 -14.32 11.38 11.54
N ALA A 52 -14.22 10.05 11.42
CA ALA A 52 -13.71 9.39 10.22
C ALA A 52 -14.57 9.69 8.99
N TYR A 53 -15.88 9.65 9.12
CA TYR A 53 -16.81 10.00 8.04
C TYR A 53 -16.69 11.48 7.63
N ALA A 54 -16.52 12.39 8.59
CA ALA A 54 -16.36 13.82 8.31
C ALA A 54 -15.07 14.10 7.53
N PHE A 55 -13.95 13.51 7.94
CA PHE A 55 -12.67 13.61 7.24
C PHE A 55 -12.78 13.04 5.81
N MET A 56 -13.27 11.81 5.68
CA MET A 56 -13.41 11.11 4.40
C MET A 56 -14.28 11.90 3.43
N LYS A 57 -15.41 12.47 3.89
CA LYS A 57 -16.27 13.31 3.05
C LYS A 57 -15.51 14.51 2.47
N ARG A 58 -14.72 15.21 3.28
CA ARG A 58 -13.94 16.39 2.83
C ARG A 58 -12.79 15.98 1.90
N GLN A 59 -12.03 14.94 2.27
CA GLN A 59 -10.92 14.43 1.45
C GLN A 59 -11.43 13.94 0.09
N TYR A 60 -12.49 13.13 0.07
CA TYR A 60 -13.03 12.56 -1.16
C TYR A 60 -13.64 13.63 -2.05
N SER A 61 -14.30 14.65 -1.49
CA SER A 61 -14.81 15.78 -2.28
C SER A 61 -13.66 16.48 -3.02
N THR A 62 -12.52 16.67 -2.35
CA THR A 62 -11.33 17.29 -2.95
C THR A 62 -10.73 16.41 -4.04
N ILE A 63 -10.56 15.11 -3.76
CA ILE A 63 -10.02 14.14 -4.72
C ILE A 63 -10.92 14.02 -5.96
N ILE A 64 -12.25 13.99 -5.78
CA ILE A 64 -13.21 13.91 -6.89
C ILE A 64 -13.09 15.15 -7.79
N ILE A 65 -12.95 16.35 -7.23
CA ILE A 65 -12.74 17.57 -8.03
C ILE A 65 -11.47 17.45 -8.87
N ILE A 66 -10.35 17.03 -8.26
CA ILE A 66 -9.08 16.85 -8.96
C ILE A 66 -9.21 15.78 -10.06
N ALA A 67 -9.86 14.65 -9.75
CA ALA A 67 -10.10 13.58 -10.72
C ALA A 67 -10.95 14.06 -11.89
N LEU A 68 -12.01 14.85 -11.67
CA LEU A 68 -12.83 15.41 -12.74
C LEU A 68 -12.05 16.40 -13.62
N ILE A 69 -11.18 17.22 -13.03
CA ILE A 69 -10.29 18.12 -13.77
C ILE A 69 -9.33 17.32 -14.66
N ILE A 70 -8.70 16.27 -14.12
CA ILE A 70 -7.80 15.40 -14.88
C ILE A 70 -8.55 14.64 -15.96
N ALA A 71 -9.74 14.11 -15.68
CA ALA A 71 -10.57 13.46 -16.68
C ALA A 71 -10.96 14.43 -17.82
N ALA A 72 -11.28 15.69 -17.50
CA ALA A 72 -11.51 16.72 -18.50
C ALA A 72 -10.26 17.01 -19.34
N ILE A 73 -9.08 17.06 -18.72
CA ILE A 73 -7.80 17.20 -19.44
C ILE A 73 -7.58 16.02 -20.39
N LEU A 74 -7.81 14.78 -19.94
CA LEU A 74 -7.69 13.58 -20.78
C LEU A 74 -8.68 13.60 -21.95
N LEU A 75 -9.91 14.07 -21.73
CA LEU A 75 -10.92 14.24 -22.77
C LEU A 75 -10.51 15.29 -23.82
N VAL A 76 -10.08 16.46 -23.35
CA VAL A 76 -9.65 17.57 -24.22
C VAL A 76 -8.40 17.19 -25.00
N ALA A 77 -7.42 16.55 -24.35
CA ALA A 77 -6.23 16.04 -25.02
C ALA A 77 -6.57 15.04 -26.14
N GLY A 78 -7.54 14.14 -25.90
CA GLY A 78 -8.02 13.21 -26.91
C GLY A 78 -8.77 13.87 -28.06
N TYR A 79 -9.46 14.99 -27.81
CA TYR A 79 -10.17 15.74 -28.84
C TYR A 79 -9.24 16.60 -29.72
N ILE A 80 -8.17 17.15 -29.14
CA ILE A 80 -7.18 17.98 -29.84
C ILE A 80 -6.17 17.12 -30.61
N ALA A 81 -6.01 15.85 -30.23
CA ALA A 81 -5.15 14.90 -30.94
C ALA A 81 -5.53 14.78 -32.44
N PRO A 82 -4.55 14.81 -33.36
CA PRO A 82 -4.80 14.63 -34.79
C PRO A 82 -5.58 13.34 -35.07
N LYS A 83 -6.57 13.39 -35.96
CA LYS A 83 -7.39 12.20 -36.30
C LYS A 83 -6.58 11.13 -37.03
N GLU A 84 -5.49 11.49 -37.71
CA GLU A 84 -4.55 10.55 -38.30
C GLU A 84 -3.70 9.82 -37.23
N ALA A 85 -3.67 10.35 -36.01
CA ALA A 85 -3.05 9.73 -34.85
C ALA A 85 -4.10 8.94 -34.05
N GLU A 86 -4.74 7.97 -34.71
CA GLU A 86 -5.75 7.08 -34.09
C GLU A 86 -5.19 6.40 -32.81
N ALA A 87 -3.87 6.18 -32.76
CA ALA A 87 -3.16 5.74 -31.56
C ALA A 87 -3.22 6.76 -30.39
N ILE A 88 -3.14 8.08 -30.64
CA ILE A 88 -3.31 9.12 -29.60
C ILE A 88 -4.77 9.17 -29.12
N ALA A 89 -5.74 9.05 -30.03
CA ALA A 89 -7.18 9.05 -29.70
C ALA A 89 -7.65 7.80 -28.91
N VAL A 90 -6.84 6.74 -28.90
CA VAL A 90 -7.09 5.50 -28.16
C VAL A 90 -6.52 5.57 -26.72
N HIS A 91 -5.44 6.32 -26.51
CA HIS A 91 -4.82 6.54 -25.19
C HIS A 91 -5.29 7.84 -24.49
N PHE A 92 -5.83 8.79 -25.24
CA PHE A 92 -6.46 10.00 -24.76
C PHE A 92 -7.88 10.11 -25.32
N GLY A 93 -8.84 10.58 -24.52
CA GLY A 93 -10.23 10.70 -24.93
C GLY A 93 -11.21 9.97 -24.02
N PRO A 94 -12.45 9.70 -24.48
CA PRO A 94 -13.52 9.18 -23.65
C PRO A 94 -13.21 7.84 -22.97
N GLY A 95 -12.49 6.94 -23.64
CA GLY A 95 -12.06 5.66 -23.07
C GLY A 95 -11.08 5.86 -21.91
N ALA A 96 -9.96 6.53 -22.14
CA ALA A 96 -8.97 6.78 -21.10
C ALA A 96 -9.55 7.54 -19.89
N ALA A 97 -10.39 8.54 -20.13
CA ALA A 97 -11.09 9.27 -19.07
C ALA A 97 -12.07 8.38 -18.28
N LEU A 98 -12.81 7.50 -18.97
CA LEU A 98 -13.73 6.56 -18.32
C LEU A 98 -12.95 5.52 -17.49
N ALA A 99 -11.91 4.91 -18.05
CA ALA A 99 -11.05 3.97 -17.32
C ALA A 99 -10.45 4.63 -16.08
N PHE A 100 -9.94 5.86 -16.22
CA PHE A 100 -9.43 6.67 -15.12
C PHE A 100 -10.49 6.92 -14.03
N LEU A 101 -11.69 7.36 -14.39
CA LEU A 101 -12.76 7.61 -13.42
C LEU A 101 -13.22 6.33 -12.73
N ILE A 102 -13.26 5.20 -13.44
CA ILE A 102 -13.57 3.89 -12.84
C ILE A 102 -12.49 3.48 -11.84
N GLY A 103 -11.21 3.65 -12.19
CA GLY A 103 -10.09 3.40 -11.29
C GLY A 103 -10.13 4.27 -10.03
N ALA A 104 -10.39 5.56 -10.20
CA ALA A 104 -10.53 6.50 -9.09
C ALA A 104 -11.73 6.13 -8.20
N PHE A 105 -12.89 5.86 -8.80
CA PHE A 105 -14.10 5.47 -8.06
C PHE A 105 -13.90 4.17 -7.28
N ALA A 106 -13.33 3.13 -7.91
CA ALA A 106 -13.11 1.85 -7.27
C ALA A 106 -12.07 1.95 -6.13
N SER A 107 -11.04 2.78 -6.28
CA SER A 107 -10.05 3.05 -5.22
C SER A 107 -10.69 3.78 -4.03
N LEU A 108 -11.50 4.82 -4.28
CA LEU A 108 -12.27 5.52 -3.24
C LEU A 108 -13.24 4.56 -2.53
N LEU A 109 -13.92 3.70 -3.29
CA LEU A 109 -14.84 2.70 -2.74
C LEU A 109 -14.11 1.69 -1.84
N ALA A 110 -12.95 1.19 -2.27
CA ALA A 110 -12.13 0.27 -1.49
C ALA A 110 -11.69 0.91 -0.17
N GLY A 111 -11.14 2.13 -0.21
CA GLY A 111 -10.74 2.87 1.00
C GLY A 111 -11.92 3.19 1.93
N PHE A 112 -13.07 3.55 1.37
CA PHE A 112 -14.26 3.85 2.17
C PHE A 112 -14.80 2.62 2.90
N ILE A 113 -14.92 1.48 2.22
CA ILE A 113 -15.43 0.26 2.87
C ILE A 113 -14.42 -0.26 3.90
N ALA A 114 -13.11 -0.17 3.63
CA ALA A 114 -12.08 -0.50 4.61
C ALA A 114 -12.24 0.30 5.90
N MET A 115 -12.39 1.62 5.80
CA MET A 115 -12.64 2.53 6.92
C MET A 115 -13.97 2.23 7.64
N ASP A 116 -15.08 2.09 6.90
CA ASP A 116 -16.39 1.83 7.50
C ASP A 116 -16.41 0.49 8.25
N MET A 117 -15.74 -0.53 7.72
CA MET A 117 -15.66 -1.82 8.40
C MET A 117 -14.66 -1.84 9.54
N ALA A 118 -13.57 -1.07 9.48
CA ALA A 118 -12.67 -0.91 10.61
C ALA A 118 -13.40 -0.28 11.81
N THR A 119 -14.09 0.85 11.58
CA THR A 119 -14.88 1.57 12.60
C THR A 119 -16.10 0.81 13.13
N ARG A 120 -16.55 -0.25 12.45
CA ARG A 120 -17.60 -1.15 12.96
C ARG A 120 -17.03 -2.35 13.69
N SER A 121 -15.85 -2.80 13.27
CA SER A 121 -15.20 -3.99 13.81
C SER A 121 -14.50 -3.68 15.13
N ASN A 122 -13.90 -2.50 15.30
CA ASN A 122 -13.19 -2.10 16.52
C ASN A 122 -14.04 -2.29 17.80
N VAL A 123 -15.24 -1.71 17.86
CA VAL A 123 -16.14 -1.85 19.03
C VAL A 123 -16.63 -3.29 19.20
N ARG A 124 -16.82 -4.02 18.11
CA ARG A 124 -17.22 -5.43 18.17
C ARG A 124 -16.11 -6.34 18.67
N THR A 125 -14.86 -5.99 18.38
CA THR A 125 -13.68 -6.64 18.97
C THR A 125 -13.68 -6.46 20.48
N VAL A 126 -13.99 -5.26 21.00
CA VAL A 126 -14.15 -5.01 22.45
C VAL A 126 -15.25 -5.89 23.05
N ILE A 127 -16.44 -5.96 22.43
CA ILE A 127 -17.54 -6.81 22.92
C ILE A 127 -17.13 -8.30 22.92
N MET A 128 -16.42 -8.75 21.89
CA MET A 128 -15.99 -10.14 21.77
C MET A 128 -14.82 -10.48 22.68
N ALA A 129 -14.03 -9.51 23.13
CA ALA A 129 -12.96 -9.70 24.11
C ALA A 129 -13.49 -10.16 25.46
N LYS A 130 -14.72 -9.78 25.82
CA LYS A 130 -15.43 -10.29 27.01
C LYS A 130 -15.63 -11.82 26.97
N LYS A 131 -15.49 -12.44 25.79
CA LYS A 131 -15.58 -13.90 25.57
C LYS A 131 -14.21 -14.57 25.38
N GLY A 132 -13.12 -13.81 25.51
CA GLY A 132 -11.74 -14.27 25.39
C GLY A 132 -11.01 -13.75 24.16
N ILE A 133 -9.72 -14.13 24.06
CA ILE A 133 -8.78 -13.66 23.04
C ILE A 133 -9.15 -14.19 21.64
N GLU A 134 -9.50 -15.47 21.50
CA GLU A 134 -9.79 -16.04 20.17
C GLU A 134 -11.00 -15.41 19.47
N PRO A 135 -12.15 -15.19 20.14
CA PRO A 135 -13.27 -14.51 19.51
C PRO A 135 -12.98 -13.05 19.12
N ALA A 136 -12.20 -12.32 19.93
CA ALA A 136 -11.77 -10.96 19.61
C ALA A 136 -10.81 -10.94 18.43
N LEU A 137 -9.78 -11.80 18.44
CA LEU A 137 -8.84 -12.01 17.35
C LEU A 137 -9.57 -12.28 16.03
N LYS A 138 -10.52 -13.22 16.02
CA LYS A 138 -11.31 -13.54 14.81
C LYS A 138 -12.15 -12.37 14.34
N THR A 139 -12.72 -11.58 15.25
CA THR A 139 -13.54 -10.43 14.89
C THR A 139 -12.70 -9.35 14.23
N ALA A 140 -11.55 -9.01 14.81
CA ALA A 140 -10.61 -8.06 14.23
C ALA A 140 -10.05 -8.58 12.90
N PHE A 141 -9.65 -9.85 12.84
CA PHE A 141 -9.09 -10.46 11.62
C PHE A 141 -10.13 -10.49 10.48
N TYR A 142 -11.38 -10.86 10.74
CA TYR A 142 -12.41 -10.81 9.71
C TYR A 142 -12.72 -9.37 9.27
N GLY A 143 -12.62 -8.39 10.17
CA GLY A 143 -12.69 -6.98 9.84
C GLY A 143 -11.62 -6.59 8.81
N GLY A 144 -10.36 -6.96 9.07
CA GLY A 144 -9.25 -6.77 8.13
C GLY A 144 -9.40 -7.59 6.83
N ALA A 145 -9.90 -8.82 6.92
CA ALA A 145 -10.09 -9.68 5.74
C ALA A 145 -11.10 -9.10 4.74
N ILE A 146 -12.10 -8.35 5.21
CA ILE A 146 -13.02 -7.63 4.33
C ILE A 146 -12.25 -6.61 3.46
N MET A 147 -11.32 -5.86 4.04
CA MET A 147 -10.44 -4.97 3.28
C MET A 147 -9.64 -5.75 2.24
N GLY A 148 -8.95 -6.83 2.64
CA GLY A 148 -8.14 -7.64 1.72
C GLY A 148 -8.91 -8.23 0.54
N LEU A 149 -10.11 -8.76 0.80
CA LEU A 149 -10.97 -9.34 -0.23
C LEU A 149 -11.59 -8.27 -1.14
N LEU A 150 -12.04 -7.14 -0.60
CA LEU A 150 -12.62 -6.07 -1.41
C LEU A 150 -11.57 -5.41 -2.29
N VAL A 151 -10.39 -5.11 -1.76
CA VAL A 151 -9.29 -4.50 -2.51
C VAL A 151 -8.89 -5.39 -3.69
N THR A 152 -8.63 -6.67 -3.44
CA THR A 152 -8.21 -7.61 -4.49
C THR A 152 -9.36 -7.93 -5.46
N GLY A 153 -10.59 -8.08 -4.96
CA GLY A 153 -11.78 -8.38 -5.74
C GLY A 153 -12.22 -7.23 -6.64
N LEU A 154 -12.32 -6.00 -6.12
CA LEU A 154 -12.70 -4.81 -6.90
C LEU A 154 -11.65 -4.51 -7.98
N SER A 155 -10.37 -4.66 -7.66
CA SER A 155 -9.30 -4.45 -8.65
C SER A 155 -9.43 -5.45 -9.79
N LEU A 156 -9.57 -6.74 -9.46
CA LEU A 156 -9.70 -7.80 -10.46
C LEU A 156 -10.96 -7.65 -11.31
N LEU A 157 -12.10 -7.30 -10.71
CA LEU A 157 -13.36 -7.06 -11.42
C LEU A 157 -13.30 -5.81 -12.29
N GLY A 158 -12.68 -4.73 -11.81
CA GLY A 158 -12.52 -3.51 -12.60
C GLY A 158 -11.65 -3.73 -13.83
N VAL A 159 -10.51 -4.40 -13.68
CA VAL A 159 -9.60 -4.73 -14.80
C VAL A 159 -10.30 -5.65 -15.80
N THR A 160 -10.95 -6.72 -15.34
CA THR A 160 -11.64 -7.67 -16.23
C THR A 160 -12.85 -7.06 -16.93
N ALA A 161 -13.65 -6.25 -16.24
CA ALA A 161 -14.80 -5.57 -16.84
C ALA A 161 -14.37 -4.57 -17.92
N LEU A 162 -13.33 -3.76 -17.65
CA LEU A 162 -12.78 -2.85 -18.65
C LEU A 162 -12.14 -3.61 -19.82
N PHE A 163 -11.44 -4.71 -19.56
CA PHE A 163 -10.87 -5.55 -20.60
C PHE A 163 -11.95 -6.08 -21.55
N ILE A 164 -13.07 -6.57 -21.01
CA ILE A 164 -14.23 -7.01 -21.81
C ILE A 164 -14.84 -5.85 -22.59
N LEU A 165 -15.10 -4.73 -21.92
CA LEU A 165 -15.74 -3.55 -22.51
C LEU A 165 -14.93 -2.99 -23.68
N TYR A 166 -13.59 -3.08 -23.61
CA TYR A 166 -12.66 -2.50 -24.58
C TYR A 166 -12.20 -3.52 -25.63
N GLY A 167 -12.94 -4.63 -25.77
CA GLY A 167 -12.82 -5.58 -26.87
C GLY A 167 -11.93 -6.81 -26.62
N ALA A 168 -11.32 -6.93 -25.43
CA ALA A 168 -10.55 -8.10 -25.00
C ALA A 168 -9.52 -8.61 -26.02
N ASN A 169 -8.61 -7.73 -26.45
CA ASN A 169 -7.55 -8.02 -27.43
C ASN A 169 -6.15 -7.59 -26.94
N GLU A 170 -5.13 -7.83 -27.76
CA GLU A 170 -3.71 -7.55 -27.49
C GLU A 170 -3.43 -6.11 -27.07
N THR A 171 -4.14 -5.15 -27.65
CA THR A 171 -3.95 -3.71 -27.37
C THR A 171 -4.80 -3.22 -26.21
N THR A 172 -5.73 -4.04 -25.69
CA THR A 172 -6.62 -3.61 -24.61
C THR A 172 -5.90 -3.23 -23.31
N PRO A 173 -4.84 -3.94 -22.84
CA PRO A 173 -4.13 -3.59 -21.60
C PRO A 173 -3.61 -2.15 -21.58
N THR A 174 -3.03 -1.68 -22.68
CA THR A 174 -2.51 -0.30 -22.78
C THR A 174 -3.63 0.75 -22.81
N LYS A 175 -4.84 0.39 -23.24
CA LYS A 175 -6.04 1.27 -23.21
C LYS A 175 -6.64 1.42 -21.82
N ILE A 176 -6.57 0.37 -21.01
CA ILE A 176 -7.16 0.35 -19.65
C ILE A 176 -6.20 0.85 -18.57
N ILE A 177 -4.96 1.22 -18.92
CA ILE A 177 -3.96 1.78 -18.00
C ILE A 177 -4.46 3.03 -17.27
N GLY A 178 -5.41 3.77 -17.86
CA GLY A 178 -6.11 4.87 -17.21
C GLY A 178 -6.69 4.48 -15.85
N MET A 179 -7.19 3.25 -15.70
CA MET A 179 -7.68 2.72 -14.42
C MET A 179 -6.57 2.68 -13.35
N GLY A 180 -5.37 2.22 -13.72
CA GLY A 180 -4.20 2.22 -12.83
C GLY A 180 -3.81 3.64 -12.41
N PHE A 181 -3.80 4.59 -13.36
CA PHE A 181 -3.52 6.00 -13.06
C PHE A 181 -4.57 6.63 -12.12
N GLY A 182 -5.86 6.39 -12.36
CA GLY A 182 -6.94 6.87 -11.49
C GLY A 182 -6.86 6.29 -10.08
N ALA A 183 -6.57 4.99 -9.98
CA ALA A 183 -6.32 4.34 -8.70
C ALA A 183 -5.11 4.94 -7.96
N SER A 184 -4.02 5.22 -8.70
CA SER A 184 -2.77 5.79 -8.19
C SER A 184 -2.93 7.19 -7.64
N LEU A 185 -3.67 8.03 -8.36
CA LEU A 185 -3.93 9.40 -7.93
C LEU A 185 -4.70 9.40 -6.60
N VAL A 186 -5.76 8.60 -6.51
CA VAL A 186 -6.56 8.49 -5.28
C VAL A 186 -5.71 7.95 -4.14
N ALA A 187 -4.95 6.87 -4.38
CA ALA A 187 -4.08 6.27 -3.39
C ALA A 187 -3.07 7.25 -2.80
N LEU A 188 -2.44 8.09 -3.65
CA LEU A 188 -1.47 9.08 -3.18
C LEU A 188 -2.11 10.07 -2.22
N PHE A 189 -3.25 10.66 -2.59
CA PHE A 189 -3.93 11.64 -1.73
C PHE A 189 -4.56 11.01 -0.49
N ALA A 190 -5.06 9.78 -0.60
CA ALA A 190 -5.61 9.03 0.53
C ALA A 190 -4.52 8.73 1.56
N GLN A 191 -3.40 8.15 1.12
CA GLN A 191 -2.27 7.79 2.00
C GLN A 191 -1.60 9.02 2.60
N LEU A 192 -1.30 10.04 1.79
CA LEU A 192 -0.64 11.25 2.24
C LEU A 192 -1.55 12.08 3.16
N GLY A 193 -2.79 12.32 2.75
CA GLY A 193 -3.75 13.12 3.54
C GLY A 193 -4.12 12.40 4.84
N GLY A 194 -4.37 11.10 4.78
CA GLY A 194 -4.63 10.27 5.96
C GLY A 194 -3.42 10.26 6.91
N GLY A 195 -2.20 10.09 6.36
CA GLY A 195 -0.94 10.13 7.10
C GLY A 195 -0.70 11.46 7.84
N ILE A 196 -0.89 12.59 7.14
CA ILE A 196 -0.77 13.91 7.77
C ILE A 196 -1.79 14.08 8.90
N TYR A 197 -3.02 13.63 8.68
CA TYR A 197 -4.09 13.71 9.68
C TYR A 197 -3.75 12.89 10.94
N THR A 198 -3.43 11.59 10.78
CA THR A 198 -3.18 10.69 11.91
C THR A 198 -1.95 11.14 12.68
N LYS A 199 -0.82 11.38 12.03
CA LYS A 199 0.42 11.71 12.75
C LYS A 199 0.41 13.09 13.40
N ALA A 200 -0.36 14.04 12.86
CA ALA A 200 -0.58 15.31 13.55
C ALA A 200 -1.37 15.13 14.86
N ALA A 201 -2.37 14.24 14.86
CA ALA A 201 -3.16 13.92 16.04
C ALA A 201 -2.34 13.13 17.06
N ASP A 202 -1.67 12.06 16.62
CA ASP A 202 -0.80 11.19 17.41
C ASP A 202 0.30 11.99 18.13
N MET A 203 1.12 12.76 17.40
CA MET A 203 2.16 13.61 18.02
C MET A 203 1.58 14.63 19.01
N GLY A 204 0.38 15.16 18.73
CA GLY A 204 -0.31 16.09 19.63
C GLY A 204 -0.80 15.41 20.90
N ALA A 205 -1.35 14.21 20.78
CA ALA A 205 -1.83 13.39 21.88
C ALA A 205 -0.66 12.94 22.78
N ASP A 206 0.39 12.40 22.18
CA ASP A 206 1.51 11.78 22.86
C ASP A 206 2.45 12.80 23.54
N LEU A 207 2.82 13.87 22.84
CA LEU A 207 3.73 14.87 23.42
C LEU A 207 3.08 15.59 24.61
N VAL A 208 1.84 16.02 24.48
CA VAL A 208 1.17 16.74 25.58
C VAL A 208 0.69 15.76 26.65
N GLY A 209 0.09 14.64 26.26
CA GLY A 209 -0.43 13.64 27.19
C GLY A 209 0.67 12.93 27.98
N LYS A 210 1.56 12.21 27.29
CA LYS A 210 2.55 11.34 27.92
C LYS A 210 3.77 12.10 28.47
N VAL A 211 4.27 13.10 27.73
CA VAL A 211 5.53 13.79 28.09
C VAL A 211 5.32 14.99 29.00
N GLU A 212 4.37 15.87 28.68
CA GLU A 212 4.16 17.11 29.44
C GLU A 212 3.34 16.90 30.71
N VAL A 213 2.26 16.12 30.61
CA VAL A 213 1.27 15.99 31.70
C VAL A 213 1.34 14.63 32.40
N GLY A 214 1.86 13.60 31.74
CA GLY A 214 2.05 12.27 32.32
C GLY A 214 0.76 11.46 32.50
N ILE A 215 -0.25 11.68 31.65
CA ILE A 215 -1.47 10.86 31.63
C ILE A 215 -1.26 9.60 30.77
N PRO A 216 -2.06 8.53 30.98
CA PRO A 216 -2.03 7.35 30.15
C PRO A 216 -2.27 7.65 28.65
N GLU A 217 -1.84 6.70 27.82
CA GLU A 217 -2.20 6.63 26.40
C GLU A 217 -3.73 6.47 26.25
N ASP A 218 -4.30 7.06 25.20
CA ASP A 218 -5.75 7.04 24.93
C ASP A 218 -6.66 7.56 26.07
N ASP A 219 -6.12 8.38 26.98
CA ASP A 219 -6.91 8.90 28.08
C ASP A 219 -8.05 9.83 27.59
N PRO A 220 -9.30 9.62 28.04
CA PRO A 220 -10.47 10.39 27.59
C PRO A 220 -10.45 11.87 28.00
N ARG A 221 -9.45 12.33 28.78
CA ARG A 221 -9.23 13.75 29.08
C ARG A 221 -8.49 14.47 27.95
N ASN A 222 -7.82 13.73 27.07
CA ASN A 222 -7.02 14.29 25.99
C ASN A 222 -7.85 14.48 24.71
N ALA A 223 -8.02 15.74 24.30
CA ALA A 223 -8.84 16.10 23.14
C ALA A 223 -8.34 15.51 21.81
N ALA A 224 -7.05 15.17 21.71
CA ALA A 224 -6.47 14.62 20.50
C ALA A 224 -6.74 13.11 20.31
N VAL A 225 -7.14 12.38 21.36
CA VAL A 225 -7.29 10.91 21.31
C VAL A 225 -8.37 10.47 20.31
N ILE A 226 -9.50 11.18 20.24
CA ILE A 226 -10.50 10.90 19.20
C ILE A 226 -9.94 11.18 17.81
N ALA A 227 -9.17 12.25 17.62
CA ALA A 227 -8.56 12.54 16.34
C ALA A 227 -7.52 11.48 15.95
N ASP A 228 -6.78 10.95 16.93
CA ASP A 228 -5.79 9.89 16.72
C ASP A 228 -6.45 8.57 16.29
N ASN A 229 -7.44 8.11 17.07
CA ASN A 229 -8.23 6.92 16.73
C ASN A 229 -8.97 7.06 15.39
N VAL A 230 -9.46 8.27 15.05
CA VAL A 230 -9.99 8.56 13.70
C VAL A 230 -8.89 8.37 12.65
N GLY A 231 -7.67 8.83 12.96
CA GLY A 231 -6.47 8.73 12.16
C GLY A 231 -6.16 7.31 11.71
N ASP A 232 -6.20 6.33 12.62
CA ASP A 232 -5.96 4.92 12.27
C ASP A 232 -6.95 4.39 11.24
N ASN A 233 -8.19 4.88 11.26
CA ASN A 233 -9.21 4.46 10.31
C ASN A 233 -9.03 5.16 8.94
N VAL A 234 -8.67 6.45 8.92
CA VAL A 234 -8.58 7.21 7.66
C VAL A 234 -7.22 7.11 6.98
N GLY A 235 -6.15 6.93 7.74
CA GLY A 235 -4.79 6.67 7.25
C GLY A 235 -4.53 5.18 7.10
N ASP A 236 -4.48 4.48 8.24
CA ASP A 236 -3.99 3.10 8.29
C ASP A 236 -5.00 2.05 7.80
N SER A 237 -6.27 2.41 7.63
CA SER A 237 -7.25 1.55 6.95
C SER A 237 -7.61 2.08 5.56
N ALA A 238 -8.16 3.29 5.45
CA ALA A 238 -8.62 3.83 4.16
C ALA A 238 -7.46 4.05 3.16
N GLY A 239 -6.39 4.72 3.61
CA GLY A 239 -5.19 4.97 2.81
C GLY A 239 -4.53 3.67 2.34
N ARG A 240 -4.35 2.71 3.26
CA ARG A 240 -3.80 1.37 2.96
C ARG A 240 -4.66 0.59 1.97
N GLY A 241 -5.98 0.64 2.13
CA GLY A 241 -6.92 0.03 1.19
C GLY A 241 -6.78 0.61 -0.22
N ALA A 242 -6.66 1.94 -0.35
CA ALA A 242 -6.48 2.61 -1.63
C ALA A 242 -5.10 2.32 -2.27
N ASP A 243 -4.02 2.33 -1.49
CA ASP A 243 -2.65 2.01 -1.93
C ASP A 243 -2.52 0.59 -2.49
N LEU A 244 -3.05 -0.40 -1.78
CA LEU A 244 -2.92 -1.79 -2.23
C LEU A 244 -3.93 -2.12 -3.34
N PHE A 245 -5.04 -1.38 -3.45
CA PHE A 245 -5.92 -1.43 -4.64
C PHE A 245 -5.21 -0.90 -5.89
N GLU A 246 -4.51 0.21 -5.76
CA GLU A 246 -3.64 0.75 -6.80
C GLU A 246 -2.60 -0.28 -7.23
N SER A 247 -1.86 -0.85 -6.27
CA SER A 247 -0.81 -1.85 -6.54
C SER A 247 -1.39 -3.04 -7.31
N ALA A 248 -2.53 -3.55 -6.83
CA ALA A 248 -3.21 -4.65 -7.49
C ALA A 248 -3.58 -4.33 -8.95
N THR A 249 -4.11 -3.13 -9.18
CA THR A 249 -4.60 -2.70 -10.49
C THR A 249 -3.46 -2.44 -11.46
N ALA A 250 -2.47 -1.64 -11.05
CA ALA A 250 -1.34 -1.24 -11.89
C ALA A 250 -0.51 -2.47 -12.30
N GLU A 251 -0.22 -3.37 -11.37
CA GLU A 251 0.60 -4.55 -11.65
C GLU A 251 -0.12 -5.60 -12.49
N ASN A 252 -1.43 -5.78 -12.29
CA ASN A 252 -2.22 -6.63 -13.18
C ASN A 252 -2.14 -6.11 -14.63
N ILE A 253 -2.37 -4.80 -14.84
CA ILE A 253 -2.34 -4.20 -16.18
C ILE A 253 -0.93 -4.22 -16.77
N GLY A 254 0.10 -3.83 -16.00
CA GLY A 254 1.50 -3.85 -16.43
C GLY A 254 1.97 -5.26 -16.80
N GLY A 255 1.58 -6.26 -16.01
CA GLY A 255 1.82 -7.66 -16.33
C GLY A 255 1.13 -8.09 -17.63
N MET A 256 -0.10 -7.64 -17.88
CA MET A 256 -0.83 -7.97 -19.12
C MET A 256 -0.16 -7.34 -20.35
N ILE A 257 0.39 -6.13 -20.23
CA ILE A 257 1.15 -5.46 -21.32
C ILE A 257 2.35 -6.33 -21.70
N ILE A 258 3.15 -6.76 -20.72
CA ILE A 258 4.32 -7.62 -20.99
C ILE A 258 3.90 -9.02 -21.48
N GLY A 259 2.85 -9.60 -20.89
CA GLY A 259 2.28 -10.88 -21.33
C GLY A 259 1.79 -10.85 -22.77
N GLY A 260 1.29 -9.70 -23.24
CA GLY A 260 0.88 -9.46 -24.63
C GLY A 260 2.03 -9.65 -25.62
N VAL A 261 3.25 -9.25 -25.28
CA VAL A 261 4.44 -9.45 -26.14
C VAL A 261 4.68 -10.93 -26.39
N ILE A 262 4.64 -11.75 -25.35
CA ILE A 262 4.84 -13.20 -25.50
C ILE A 262 3.67 -13.82 -26.23
N ALA A 263 2.43 -13.45 -25.88
CA ALA A 263 1.23 -13.95 -26.56
C ALA A 263 1.27 -13.68 -28.07
N TYR A 264 1.79 -12.53 -28.50
CA TYR A 264 1.97 -12.20 -29.91
C TYR A 264 2.92 -13.17 -30.63
N TRP A 265 4.03 -13.56 -30.00
CA TRP A 265 5.01 -14.47 -30.62
C TRP A 265 4.60 -15.95 -30.54
N THR A 266 4.06 -16.40 -29.40
CA THR A 266 3.67 -17.81 -29.19
C THR A 266 2.28 -18.13 -29.72
N GLN A 267 1.45 -17.11 -29.99
CA GLN A 267 0.02 -17.23 -30.29
C GLN A 267 -0.81 -17.84 -29.15
N ASN A 268 -0.22 -17.96 -27.96
CA ASN A 268 -0.89 -18.44 -26.76
C ASN A 268 -1.36 -17.25 -25.91
N TRP A 269 -2.64 -16.91 -26.03
CA TRP A 269 -3.24 -15.75 -25.35
C TRP A 269 -3.35 -15.91 -23.83
N ALA A 270 -3.09 -17.10 -23.27
CA ALA A 270 -3.00 -17.29 -21.84
C ALA A 270 -1.89 -16.43 -21.22
N PHE A 271 -0.80 -16.14 -21.94
CA PHE A 271 0.28 -15.25 -21.46
C PHE A 271 -0.22 -13.83 -21.17
N LEU A 272 -1.11 -13.30 -22.01
CA LEU A 272 -1.68 -11.97 -21.83
C LEU A 272 -2.52 -11.90 -20.55
N VAL A 273 -3.40 -12.90 -20.32
CA VAL A 273 -4.35 -12.88 -19.20
C VAL A 273 -3.83 -13.57 -17.93
N PHE A 274 -2.65 -14.19 -17.97
CA PHE A 274 -2.11 -14.89 -16.80
C PHE A 274 -1.94 -14.00 -15.55
N PRO A 275 -1.55 -12.72 -15.63
CA PRO A 275 -1.45 -11.86 -14.44
C PRO A 275 -2.77 -11.76 -13.65
N ILE A 276 -3.90 -11.59 -14.33
CA ILE A 276 -5.23 -11.55 -13.69
C ILE A 276 -5.69 -12.94 -13.22
N ILE A 277 -5.26 -14.02 -13.88
CA ILE A 277 -5.50 -15.39 -13.40
C ILE A 277 -4.69 -15.64 -12.12
N ALA A 278 -3.40 -15.28 -12.10
CA ALA A 278 -2.53 -15.43 -10.95
C ALA A 278 -3.08 -14.68 -9.73
N ARG A 279 -3.65 -13.48 -9.94
CA ARG A 279 -4.38 -12.74 -8.91
C ARG A 279 -5.56 -13.52 -8.36
N ALA A 280 -6.38 -14.10 -9.23
CA ALA A 280 -7.54 -14.90 -8.84
C ALA A 280 -7.15 -16.14 -8.03
N LEU A 281 -6.07 -16.82 -8.43
CA LEU A 281 -5.52 -17.95 -7.68
C LEU A 281 -5.04 -17.54 -6.29
N GLY A 282 -4.43 -16.36 -6.16
CA GLY A 282 -4.09 -15.77 -4.87
C GLY A 282 -5.30 -15.47 -3.97
N ILE A 283 -6.41 -15.01 -4.57
CA ILE A 283 -7.69 -14.85 -3.86
C ILE A 283 -8.19 -16.21 -3.37
N PHE A 284 -8.23 -17.24 -4.21
CA PHE A 284 -8.67 -18.57 -3.79
C PHE A 284 -7.78 -19.15 -2.68
N ALA A 285 -6.47 -18.98 -2.78
CA ALA A 285 -5.54 -19.36 -1.72
C ALA A 285 -5.83 -18.62 -0.41
N THR A 286 -6.15 -17.32 -0.47
CA THR A 286 -6.54 -16.51 0.69
C THR A 286 -7.82 -17.04 1.34
N LEU A 287 -8.84 -17.36 0.53
CA LEU A 287 -10.11 -17.94 1.01
C LEU A 287 -9.89 -19.28 1.72
N ILE A 288 -8.95 -20.11 1.22
CA ILE A 288 -8.57 -21.38 1.84
C ILE A 288 -7.75 -21.15 3.12
N GLY A 289 -6.88 -20.14 3.16
CA GLY A 289 -6.03 -19.85 4.32
C GLY A 289 -6.76 -19.21 5.50
N MET A 290 -7.79 -18.41 5.26
CA MET A 290 -8.55 -17.67 6.29
C MET A 290 -9.06 -18.56 7.45
N PRO A 291 -9.70 -19.72 7.22
CA PRO A 291 -10.14 -20.61 8.30
C PRO A 291 -9.02 -21.14 9.21
N PHE A 292 -7.76 -21.09 8.76
CA PHE A 292 -6.59 -21.54 9.54
C PHE A 292 -6.06 -20.47 10.50
N VAL A 293 -6.60 -19.24 10.45
CA VAL A 293 -6.38 -18.23 11.48
C VAL A 293 -7.19 -18.59 12.73
N ARG A 294 -6.60 -19.48 13.52
CA ARG A 294 -7.17 -19.99 14.78
C ARG A 294 -6.06 -20.28 15.79
N LEU A 295 -6.35 -20.05 17.06
CA LEU A 295 -5.45 -20.43 18.15
C LEU A 295 -5.40 -21.97 18.27
N GLY A 296 -4.22 -22.51 18.54
CA GLY A 296 -4.07 -23.90 18.95
C GLY A 296 -4.39 -24.09 20.44
N ARG A 297 -4.55 -25.34 20.87
CA ARG A 297 -4.68 -25.67 22.31
C ARG A 297 -3.42 -25.18 23.05
N GLY A 298 -3.60 -24.38 24.10
CA GLY A 298 -2.50 -23.82 24.90
C GLY A 298 -1.77 -22.63 24.27
N GLU A 299 -2.32 -22.03 23.21
CA GLU A 299 -1.74 -20.84 22.55
C GLU A 299 -2.48 -19.54 22.88
N GLU A 300 -3.22 -19.51 23.99
CA GLU A 300 -4.12 -18.41 24.38
C GLU A 300 -3.40 -17.05 24.42
N HIS A 301 -2.12 -17.02 24.83
CA HIS A 301 -1.29 -15.81 24.87
C HIS A 301 -0.40 -15.61 23.62
N LYS A 302 -0.66 -16.29 22.49
CA LYS A 302 0.17 -16.21 21.28
C LYS A 302 -0.62 -15.94 19.99
N PRO A 303 -1.38 -14.83 19.90
CA PRO A 303 -2.24 -14.54 18.73
C PRO A 303 -1.49 -14.46 17.40
N MET A 304 -0.22 -14.04 17.39
CA MET A 304 0.60 -13.99 16.18
C MET A 304 0.74 -15.35 15.49
N ARG A 305 0.79 -16.45 16.25
CA ARG A 305 0.91 -17.80 15.68
C ARG A 305 -0.30 -18.18 14.84
N ALA A 306 -1.51 -17.72 15.21
CA ALA A 306 -2.71 -17.96 14.42
C ALA A 306 -2.63 -17.25 13.06
N LEU A 307 -2.18 -15.98 13.06
CA LEU A 307 -2.01 -15.20 11.84
C LEU A 307 -0.95 -15.82 10.91
N HIS A 308 0.19 -16.25 11.47
CA HIS A 308 1.22 -16.98 10.73
C HIS A 308 0.71 -18.28 10.10
N LYS A 309 -0.12 -19.06 10.81
CA LYS A 309 -0.73 -20.28 10.25
C LYS A 309 -1.56 -19.98 9.00
N GLY A 310 -2.41 -18.96 9.06
CA GLY A 310 -3.21 -18.53 7.91
C GLY A 310 -2.35 -18.10 6.72
N LEU A 311 -1.30 -17.31 6.98
CA LEU A 311 -0.35 -16.88 5.96
C LEU A 311 0.43 -18.04 5.33
N ILE A 312 0.96 -18.96 6.15
CA ILE A 312 1.72 -20.14 5.66
C ILE A 312 0.82 -21.01 4.77
N VAL A 313 -0.41 -21.29 5.21
CA VAL A 313 -1.37 -22.07 4.40
C VAL A 313 -1.66 -21.36 3.09
N THR A 314 -1.92 -20.04 3.13
CA THR A 314 -2.14 -19.24 1.91
C THR A 314 -0.96 -19.36 0.95
N THR A 315 0.28 -19.19 1.43
CA THR A 315 1.49 -19.26 0.60
C THR A 315 1.69 -20.64 -0.02
N ILE A 316 1.48 -21.72 0.74
CA ILE A 316 1.57 -23.10 0.22
C ILE A 316 0.50 -23.33 -0.85
N MET A 317 -0.73 -22.86 -0.61
CA MET A 317 -1.81 -22.99 -1.59
C MET A 317 -1.53 -22.18 -2.86
N CYS A 318 -0.94 -20.98 -2.77
CA CYS A 318 -0.48 -20.23 -3.94
C CYS A 318 0.52 -21.04 -4.77
N ALA A 319 1.54 -21.64 -4.13
CA ALA A 319 2.53 -22.46 -4.83
C ALA A 319 1.88 -23.66 -5.57
N ILE A 320 0.95 -24.37 -4.91
CA ILE A 320 0.24 -25.50 -5.53
C ILE A 320 -0.62 -25.03 -6.71
N LEU A 321 -1.42 -23.98 -6.52
CA LEU A 321 -2.31 -23.45 -7.55
C LEU A 321 -1.53 -22.92 -8.77
N PHE A 322 -0.38 -22.26 -8.54
CA PHE A 322 0.49 -21.82 -9.62
C PHE A 322 1.11 -22.97 -10.38
N TYR A 323 1.58 -24.02 -9.71
CA TYR A 323 2.09 -25.20 -10.40
C TYR A 323 1.02 -25.79 -11.33
N VAL A 324 -0.21 -25.99 -10.82
CA VAL A 324 -1.32 -26.51 -11.61
C VAL A 324 -1.65 -25.59 -12.78
N ALA A 325 -1.72 -24.28 -12.57
CA ALA A 325 -2.01 -23.32 -13.63
C ALA A 325 -0.94 -23.30 -14.73
N ILE A 326 0.34 -23.36 -14.37
CA ILE A 326 1.44 -23.42 -15.33
C ILE A 326 1.36 -24.70 -16.18
N GLN A 327 1.09 -25.85 -15.57
CA GLN A 327 0.95 -27.11 -16.30
C GLN A 327 -0.26 -27.10 -17.25
N LEU A 328 -1.40 -26.54 -16.83
CA LEU A 328 -2.62 -26.50 -17.63
C LEU A 328 -2.56 -25.49 -18.78
N LEU A 329 -1.97 -24.31 -18.56
CA LEU A 329 -1.99 -23.20 -19.52
C LEU A 329 -0.76 -23.16 -20.43
N PHE A 330 0.37 -23.65 -19.93
CA PHE A 330 1.66 -23.56 -20.61
C PHE A 330 2.36 -24.92 -20.73
N GLY A 331 1.78 -26.04 -20.31
CA GLY A 331 2.45 -27.35 -20.33
C GLY A 331 2.91 -27.81 -21.72
N SER A 332 2.31 -27.30 -22.80
CA SER A 332 2.74 -27.51 -24.18
C SER A 332 3.91 -26.62 -24.61
N GLU A 333 4.16 -25.52 -23.90
CA GLU A 333 5.27 -24.60 -24.17
C GLU A 333 6.58 -25.19 -23.64
N PRO A 334 7.63 -25.27 -24.47
CA PRO A 334 8.97 -25.62 -24.01
C PRO A 334 9.40 -24.81 -22.78
N GLY A 335 9.95 -25.47 -21.77
CA GLY A 335 10.49 -24.78 -20.59
C GLY A 335 9.44 -24.09 -19.69
N ALA A 336 8.15 -24.38 -19.82
CA ALA A 336 7.10 -23.77 -18.99
C ALA A 336 7.32 -23.90 -17.48
N ILE A 337 7.99 -24.96 -17.02
CA ILE A 337 8.36 -25.14 -15.61
C ILE A 337 9.25 -24.00 -15.07
N TYR A 338 10.04 -23.35 -15.92
CA TYR A 338 10.87 -22.22 -15.50
C TYR A 338 10.01 -21.02 -15.10
N LEU A 339 8.86 -20.83 -15.73
CA LEU A 339 7.88 -19.80 -15.34
C LEU A 339 7.37 -20.03 -13.91
N TYR A 340 7.10 -21.30 -13.54
CA TYR A 340 6.74 -21.66 -12.16
C TYR A 340 7.85 -21.32 -11.17
N PHE A 341 9.12 -21.59 -11.51
CA PHE A 341 10.25 -21.23 -10.65
C PHE A 341 10.41 -19.71 -10.48
N SER A 342 10.12 -18.92 -11.51
CA SER A 342 10.05 -17.46 -11.38
C SER A 342 8.97 -17.02 -10.38
N MET A 343 7.77 -17.62 -10.43
CA MET A 343 6.71 -17.34 -9.44
C MET A 343 7.11 -17.75 -8.01
N LEU A 344 7.78 -18.89 -7.85
CA LEU A 344 8.29 -19.32 -6.55
C LEU A 344 9.35 -18.36 -5.99
N ALA A 345 10.21 -17.79 -6.83
CA ALA A 345 11.16 -16.76 -6.40
C ALA A 345 10.43 -15.53 -5.83
N GLY A 346 9.31 -15.15 -6.43
CA GLY A 346 8.41 -14.11 -5.92
C GLY A 346 7.78 -14.44 -4.56
N LEU A 347 7.20 -15.65 -4.43
CA LEU A 347 6.63 -16.13 -3.17
C LEU A 347 7.69 -16.20 -2.06
N ALA A 348 8.90 -16.64 -2.39
CA ALA A 348 10.02 -16.66 -1.45
C ALA A 348 10.42 -15.23 -1.02
N ALA A 349 10.47 -14.28 -1.97
CA ALA A 349 10.74 -12.88 -1.65
C ALA A 349 9.67 -12.27 -0.73
N SER A 350 8.40 -12.61 -0.91
CA SER A 350 7.31 -12.19 -0.02
C SER A 350 7.55 -12.60 1.45
N ILE A 351 7.98 -13.84 1.68
CA ILE A 351 8.31 -14.33 3.03
C ILE A 351 9.59 -13.66 3.53
N LEU A 352 10.63 -13.59 2.69
CA LEU A 352 11.94 -13.09 3.07
C LEU A 352 11.89 -11.61 3.50
N VAL A 353 11.13 -10.77 2.79
CA VAL A 353 10.94 -9.36 3.17
C VAL A 353 10.28 -9.23 4.54
N GLN A 354 9.30 -10.08 4.85
CA GLN A 354 8.67 -10.08 6.18
C GLN A 354 9.66 -10.52 7.27
N VAL A 355 10.45 -11.57 7.04
CA VAL A 355 11.47 -12.03 7.99
C VAL A 355 12.54 -10.96 8.22
N ILE A 356 12.99 -10.27 7.17
CA ILE A 356 13.95 -9.17 7.29
C ILE A 356 13.34 -7.99 8.04
N THR A 357 12.08 -7.67 7.77
CA THR A 357 11.38 -6.60 8.50
C THR A 357 11.27 -6.93 9.98
N ASP A 358 10.87 -8.17 10.35
CA ASP A 358 10.87 -8.65 11.74
C ASP A 358 12.25 -8.52 12.41
N TYR A 359 13.33 -8.82 11.68
CA TYR A 359 14.68 -8.68 12.22
C TYR A 359 15.03 -7.23 12.60
N TYR A 360 14.64 -6.26 11.78
CA TYR A 360 14.94 -4.85 12.03
C TYR A 360 13.96 -4.16 12.97
N THR A 361 12.71 -4.62 13.07
CA THR A 361 11.66 -3.97 13.87
C THR A 361 11.24 -4.77 15.10
N GLY A 362 11.61 -6.04 15.22
CA GLY A 362 11.21 -6.89 16.33
C GLY A 362 11.81 -6.42 17.65
N ARG A 363 10.97 -6.26 18.68
CA ARG A 363 11.34 -5.73 20.01
C ARG A 363 12.53 -6.43 20.67
N GLU A 364 12.65 -7.73 20.46
CA GLU A 364 13.72 -8.55 21.05
C GLU A 364 14.98 -8.66 20.18
N ARG A 365 14.99 -8.04 19.00
CA ARG A 365 16.09 -8.16 18.03
C ARG A 365 17.20 -7.14 18.29
N GLY A 366 18.38 -7.46 17.80
CA GLY A 366 19.58 -6.64 17.97
C GLY A 366 19.41 -5.16 17.54
N PRO A 367 18.86 -4.85 16.35
CA PRO A 367 18.71 -3.47 15.89
C PRO A 367 17.88 -2.59 16.82
N VAL A 368 16.70 -3.07 17.26
CA VAL A 368 15.81 -2.34 18.18
C VAL A 368 16.45 -2.17 19.55
N ARG A 369 17.08 -3.23 20.09
CA ARG A 369 17.76 -3.16 21.39
C ARG A 369 18.88 -2.12 21.40
N ARG A 370 19.66 -1.99 20.30
CA ARG A 370 20.68 -0.94 20.19
C ARG A 370 20.09 0.46 20.32
N ILE A 371 18.92 0.72 19.72
CA ILE A 371 18.23 2.01 19.83
C ILE A 371 17.75 2.24 21.27
N ALA A 372 17.14 1.22 21.89
CA ALA A 372 16.67 1.30 23.27
C ALA A 372 17.81 1.53 24.26
N ASP A 373 18.92 0.81 24.12
CA ASP A 373 20.12 0.97 24.94
C ASP A 373 20.73 2.37 24.78
N ALA A 374 20.76 2.89 23.56
CA ALA A 374 21.22 4.26 23.28
C ALA A 374 20.34 5.34 23.94
N SER A 375 19.07 5.03 24.26
CA SER A 375 18.20 5.96 25.00
C SER A 375 18.67 6.23 26.42
N GLN A 376 19.47 5.33 27.04
CA GLN A 376 20.00 5.53 28.39
C GLN A 376 20.96 6.73 28.47
N THR A 377 21.62 7.07 27.36
CA THR A 377 22.53 8.23 27.24
C THR A 377 21.84 9.48 26.69
N GLY A 378 20.53 9.42 26.42
CA GLY A 378 19.68 10.56 26.09
C GLY A 378 19.14 10.56 24.64
N THR A 379 18.43 11.63 24.30
CA THR A 379 17.75 11.78 23.00
C THR A 379 18.72 11.80 21.81
N ALA A 380 19.86 12.48 21.95
CA ALA A 380 20.80 12.63 20.84
C ALA A 380 21.38 11.29 20.39
N THR A 381 21.76 10.43 21.34
CA THR A 381 22.29 9.09 21.06
C THR A 381 21.21 8.14 20.54
N ASN A 382 19.97 8.27 21.03
CA ASN A 382 18.82 7.56 20.47
C ASN A 382 18.61 7.90 18.99
N LEU A 383 18.58 9.19 18.64
CA LEU A 383 18.37 9.64 17.26
C LEU A 383 19.53 9.25 16.34
N VAL A 384 20.78 9.41 16.77
CA VAL A 384 21.95 9.00 15.99
C VAL A 384 21.94 7.49 15.73
N THR A 385 21.69 6.69 16.78
CA THR A 385 21.66 5.22 16.66
C THR A 385 20.48 4.76 15.80
N GLY A 386 19.30 5.32 16.01
CA GLY A 386 18.11 4.98 15.23
C GLY A 386 18.24 5.36 13.77
N PHE A 387 18.84 6.51 13.44
CA PHE A 387 19.10 6.89 12.05
C PHE A 387 20.15 5.98 11.40
N SER A 388 21.18 5.56 12.15
CA SER A 388 22.14 4.54 11.70
C SER A 388 21.44 3.22 11.37
N VAL A 389 20.56 2.74 12.26
CA VAL A 389 19.76 1.53 12.01
C VAL A 389 18.84 1.72 10.80
N ALA A 390 18.21 2.87 10.66
CA ALA A 390 17.37 3.19 9.50
C ALA A 390 18.15 3.07 8.18
N LEU A 391 19.39 3.57 8.12
CA LEU A 391 20.27 3.39 6.96
C LEU A 391 20.65 1.93 6.72
N GLU A 392 20.93 1.16 7.77
CA GLU A 392 21.22 -0.28 7.67
C GLU A 392 20.05 -1.08 7.08
N THR A 393 18.80 -0.66 7.35
CA THR A 393 17.60 -1.39 6.94
C THR A 393 17.45 -1.53 5.43
N THR A 394 18.12 -0.70 4.63
CA THR A 394 18.01 -0.77 3.17
C THR A 394 18.79 -1.95 2.57
N ALA A 395 19.85 -2.41 3.25
CA ALA A 395 20.80 -3.36 2.66
C ALA A 395 20.18 -4.72 2.36
N LEU A 396 19.60 -5.39 3.37
CA LEU A 396 19.07 -6.74 3.22
C LEU A 396 17.83 -6.81 2.32
N PRO A 397 16.83 -5.91 2.42
CA PRO A 397 15.68 -5.92 1.51
C PRO A 397 16.09 -5.71 0.04
N ILE A 398 16.97 -4.75 -0.24
CA ILE A 398 17.43 -4.50 -1.63
C ILE A 398 18.20 -5.70 -2.17
N ALA A 399 19.13 -6.26 -1.38
CA ALA A 399 19.87 -7.44 -1.80
C ALA A 399 18.95 -8.64 -2.08
N SER A 400 17.94 -8.85 -1.22
CA SER A 400 16.98 -9.95 -1.34
C SER A 400 16.07 -9.81 -2.56
N LEU A 401 15.56 -8.61 -2.81
CA LEU A 401 14.70 -8.33 -3.96
C LEU A 401 15.49 -8.29 -5.27
N GLY A 402 16.74 -7.80 -5.25
CA GLY A 402 17.67 -7.90 -6.37
C GLY A 402 17.97 -9.35 -6.73
N ALA A 403 18.23 -10.20 -5.73
CA ALA A 403 18.38 -11.64 -5.94
C ALA A 403 17.11 -12.28 -6.52
N CYS A 404 15.93 -11.91 -6.02
CA CYS A 404 14.64 -12.36 -6.58
C CYS A 404 14.51 -12.00 -8.07
N LEU A 405 14.79 -10.74 -8.44
CA LEU A 405 14.75 -10.29 -9.83
C LEU A 405 15.73 -11.06 -10.71
N LEU A 406 16.98 -11.26 -10.26
CA LEU A 406 17.99 -11.99 -11.04
C LEU A 406 17.65 -13.47 -11.20
N ILE A 407 17.15 -14.13 -10.15
CA ILE A 407 16.72 -15.53 -10.20
C ILE A 407 15.52 -15.68 -11.14
N ALA A 408 14.53 -14.78 -11.02
CA ALA A 408 13.35 -14.79 -11.86
C ALA A 408 13.67 -14.52 -13.33
N TYR A 409 14.57 -13.55 -13.58
CA TYR A 409 15.09 -13.23 -14.91
C TYR A 409 15.85 -14.43 -15.48
N TYR A 410 16.71 -15.08 -14.71
CA TYR A 410 17.44 -16.28 -15.13
C TYR A 410 16.50 -17.39 -15.58
N PHE A 411 15.52 -17.77 -14.75
CA PHE A 411 14.53 -18.79 -15.14
C PHE A 411 13.71 -18.34 -16.37
N GLY A 412 13.34 -17.07 -16.43
CA GLY A 412 12.70 -16.48 -17.61
C GLY A 412 13.57 -16.59 -18.88
N THR A 413 14.89 -16.38 -18.77
CA THR A 413 15.81 -16.53 -19.92
C THR A 413 15.92 -17.97 -20.39
N LEU A 414 15.84 -18.95 -19.47
CA LEU A 414 15.81 -20.38 -19.81
C LEU A 414 14.51 -20.75 -20.52
N PHE A 415 13.36 -20.22 -20.05
CA PHE A 415 12.10 -20.32 -20.79
C PHE A 415 12.25 -19.70 -22.18
N GLY A 416 12.76 -18.47 -22.28
CA GLY A 416 12.99 -17.79 -23.54
C GLY A 416 13.84 -18.62 -24.51
N ALA A 417 14.99 -19.09 -24.07
CA ALA A 417 15.91 -19.89 -24.86
C ALA A 417 15.31 -21.25 -25.31
N ALA A 418 14.41 -21.81 -24.51
CA ALA A 418 13.71 -23.05 -24.87
C ALA A 418 12.61 -22.84 -25.93
N ASN A 419 12.19 -21.60 -26.19
CA ASN A 419 11.08 -21.25 -27.09
C ASN A 419 11.56 -20.55 -28.38
N PRO A 420 11.79 -21.30 -29.48
CA PRO A 420 12.26 -20.72 -30.74
C PRO A 420 11.31 -19.68 -31.34
N MET A 421 10.03 -19.72 -30.97
CA MET A 421 8.99 -18.80 -31.47
C MET A 421 9.21 -17.35 -31.02
N LEU A 422 10.00 -17.10 -29.96
CA LEU A 422 10.26 -15.76 -29.44
C LEU A 422 11.34 -14.98 -30.21
N GLY A 423 11.88 -15.55 -31.28
CA GLY A 423 12.80 -14.88 -32.20
C GLY A 423 14.19 -14.57 -31.61
N ALA A 424 14.91 -13.62 -32.23
CA ALA A 424 16.31 -13.32 -31.89
C ALA A 424 16.51 -12.77 -30.46
N ASN A 425 15.46 -12.19 -29.85
CA ASN A 425 15.49 -11.61 -28.50
C ASN A 425 14.84 -12.53 -27.45
N ALA A 426 14.70 -13.83 -27.74
CA ALA A 426 13.95 -14.77 -26.92
C ALA A 426 14.35 -14.76 -25.43
N SER A 427 15.66 -14.75 -25.14
CA SER A 427 16.16 -14.74 -23.75
C SER A 427 15.79 -13.46 -23.00
N LEU A 428 15.82 -12.30 -23.66
CA LEU A 428 15.45 -11.03 -23.05
C LEU A 428 13.94 -10.99 -22.76
N ILE A 429 13.12 -11.36 -23.75
CA ILE A 429 11.65 -11.38 -23.62
C ILE A 429 11.23 -12.35 -22.51
N GLY A 430 11.76 -13.57 -22.54
CA GLY A 430 11.51 -14.57 -21.50
C GLY A 430 11.97 -14.09 -20.13
N GLY A 431 13.14 -13.47 -20.03
CA GLY A 431 13.67 -12.92 -18.78
C GLY A 431 12.77 -11.84 -18.16
N VAL A 432 12.34 -10.88 -18.97
CA VAL A 432 11.41 -9.80 -18.58
C VAL A 432 10.07 -10.36 -18.08
N TYR A 433 9.54 -11.37 -18.76
CA TYR A 433 8.33 -12.03 -18.29
C TYR A 433 8.56 -12.88 -17.04
N GLY A 434 9.73 -13.49 -16.88
CA GLY A 434 10.14 -14.13 -15.63
C GLY A 434 10.07 -13.17 -14.45
N THR A 435 10.57 -11.94 -14.59
CA THR A 435 10.44 -10.90 -13.55
C THR A 435 8.99 -10.47 -13.30
N THR A 436 8.16 -10.46 -14.35
CA THR A 436 6.70 -10.24 -14.23
C THR A 436 6.03 -11.32 -13.38
N LEU A 437 6.35 -12.59 -13.65
CA LEU A 437 5.79 -13.72 -12.90
C LEU A 437 6.27 -13.78 -11.45
N ALA A 438 7.50 -13.37 -11.17
CA ALA A 438 7.96 -13.19 -9.79
C ALA A 438 7.17 -12.09 -9.06
N THR A 439 6.86 -10.98 -9.74
CA THR A 439 6.01 -9.93 -9.19
C THR A 439 4.62 -10.46 -8.86
N MET A 440 3.99 -11.20 -9.78
CA MET A 440 2.71 -11.88 -9.53
C MET A 440 2.80 -12.90 -8.39
N GLY A 441 3.91 -13.64 -8.29
CA GLY A 441 4.18 -14.59 -7.23
C GLY A 441 4.25 -13.91 -5.86
N MET A 442 4.97 -12.80 -5.74
CA MET A 442 5.07 -12.04 -4.50
C MET A 442 3.70 -11.53 -4.04
N LEU A 443 2.90 -11.01 -4.97
CA LEU A 443 1.57 -10.45 -4.68
C LEU A 443 0.46 -11.48 -4.49
N ALA A 444 0.70 -12.75 -4.79
CA ALA A 444 -0.30 -13.80 -4.67
C ALA A 444 -0.94 -13.87 -3.27
N VAL A 445 -0.16 -13.58 -2.24
CA VAL A 445 -0.58 -13.62 -0.83
C VAL A 445 -1.19 -12.29 -0.35
N MET A 446 -1.34 -11.30 -1.23
CA MET A 446 -1.80 -9.95 -0.88
C MET A 446 -3.13 -9.96 -0.12
N GLY A 447 -4.09 -10.81 -0.49
CA GLY A 447 -5.39 -10.88 0.19
C GLY A 447 -5.25 -11.20 1.68
N MET A 448 -4.39 -12.15 2.03
CA MET A 448 -4.08 -12.49 3.42
C MET A 448 -3.24 -11.41 4.09
N VAL A 449 -2.20 -10.88 3.43
CA VAL A 449 -1.35 -9.80 3.99
C VAL A 449 -2.18 -8.56 4.31
N LEU A 450 -3.11 -8.17 3.44
CA LEU A 450 -4.06 -7.09 3.69
C LEU A 450 -5.00 -7.37 4.86
N ALA A 451 -5.40 -8.63 5.05
CA ALA A 451 -6.19 -9.00 6.21
C ALA A 451 -5.43 -8.78 7.52
N LEU A 452 -4.12 -9.04 7.52
CA LEU A 452 -3.22 -8.76 8.65
C LEU A 452 -2.96 -7.26 8.83
N ASP A 453 -2.89 -6.52 7.72
CA ASP A 453 -2.69 -5.07 7.73
C ASP A 453 -3.90 -4.38 8.35
N GLY A 454 -5.11 -4.68 7.84
CA GLY A 454 -6.36 -4.13 8.37
C GLY A 454 -6.71 -4.64 9.78
N TYR A 455 -6.16 -5.77 10.22
CA TYR A 455 -6.30 -6.23 11.61
C TYR A 455 -5.65 -5.25 12.60
N GLY A 456 -4.50 -4.66 12.25
CA GLY A 456 -3.72 -3.80 13.15
C GLY A 456 -4.53 -2.60 13.67
N PRO A 457 -4.99 -1.70 12.79
CA PRO A 457 -5.80 -0.53 13.18
C PRO A 457 -7.09 -0.89 13.91
N ILE A 458 -7.69 -2.05 13.60
CA ILE A 458 -8.90 -2.52 14.29
C ILE A 458 -8.60 -2.92 15.74
N ALA A 459 -7.46 -3.58 15.97
CA ALA A 459 -7.00 -3.95 17.30
C ALA A 459 -6.60 -2.71 18.11
N ASP A 460 -5.90 -1.77 17.48
CA ASP A 460 -5.45 -0.50 18.05
C ASP A 460 -6.65 0.32 18.58
N ASN A 461 -7.60 0.62 17.70
CA ASN A 461 -8.85 1.28 18.08
C ASN A 461 -9.69 0.50 19.10
N ALA A 462 -9.62 -0.83 19.11
CA ALA A 462 -10.32 -1.62 20.13
C ALA A 462 -9.70 -1.38 21.51
N GLY A 463 -8.37 -1.25 21.60
CA GLY A 463 -7.65 -0.81 22.79
C GLY A 463 -8.09 0.57 23.24
N GLY A 464 -8.03 1.57 22.35
CA GLY A 464 -8.47 2.94 22.66
C GLY A 464 -9.94 3.03 23.09
N ILE A 465 -10.85 2.29 22.45
CA ILE A 465 -12.26 2.21 22.88
C ILE A 465 -12.39 1.55 24.27
N ALA A 466 -11.61 0.50 24.54
CA ALA A 466 -11.65 -0.18 25.83
C ALA A 466 -11.23 0.76 26.97
N GLU A 467 -10.14 1.52 26.77
CA GLU A 467 -9.62 2.49 27.74
C GLU A 467 -10.61 3.66 27.94
N MET A 468 -11.02 4.33 26.86
CA MET A 468 -11.93 5.47 26.93
C MET A 468 -13.31 5.14 27.50
N SER A 469 -13.78 3.89 27.32
CA SER A 469 -15.07 3.45 27.89
C SER A 469 -14.94 2.80 29.28
N GLY A 470 -13.72 2.61 29.78
CA GLY A 470 -13.43 2.04 31.09
C GLY A 470 -13.86 0.58 31.22
N GLN A 471 -13.63 -0.21 30.17
CA GLN A 471 -13.90 -1.65 30.20
C GLN A 471 -12.98 -2.34 31.21
N LYS A 472 -13.47 -3.42 31.85
CA LYS A 472 -12.69 -4.18 32.83
C LYS A 472 -12.65 -5.65 32.47
N GLY A 473 -11.54 -6.31 32.77
CA GLY A 473 -11.38 -7.75 32.60
C GLY A 473 -11.15 -8.18 31.15
N ILE A 474 -10.78 -7.25 30.27
CA ILE A 474 -10.38 -7.51 28.89
C ILE A 474 -8.97 -7.02 28.57
N ASP A 475 -8.25 -6.49 29.56
CA ASP A 475 -6.96 -5.81 29.41
C ASP A 475 -5.93 -6.74 28.79
N GLU A 476 -5.79 -7.96 29.34
CA GLU A 476 -4.90 -8.98 28.79
C GLU A 476 -5.23 -9.33 27.32
N SER A 477 -6.53 -9.32 26.97
CA SER A 477 -6.93 -9.58 25.59
C SER A 477 -6.58 -8.42 24.67
N MET A 478 -6.83 -7.18 25.10
CA MET A 478 -6.52 -5.99 24.31
C MET A 478 -5.02 -5.80 24.14
N GLU A 479 -4.23 -5.94 25.21
CA GLU A 479 -2.77 -5.87 25.15
C GLU A 479 -2.18 -6.93 24.22
N ALA A 480 -2.69 -8.18 24.29
CA ALA A 480 -2.23 -9.25 23.41
C ALA A 480 -2.57 -8.99 21.94
N LEU A 481 -3.76 -8.44 21.64
CA LEU A 481 -4.17 -8.12 20.27
C LEU A 481 -3.42 -6.92 19.71
N ASP A 482 -3.23 -5.87 20.50
CA ASP A 482 -2.48 -4.67 20.11
C ASP A 482 -1.00 -4.98 19.84
N ALA A 483 -0.36 -5.78 20.71
CA ALA A 483 1.02 -6.20 20.48
C ALA A 483 1.19 -6.94 19.15
N VAL A 484 0.20 -7.75 18.77
CA VAL A 484 0.15 -8.42 17.48
C VAL A 484 -0.14 -7.44 16.36
N GLY A 485 -1.05 -6.48 16.55
CA GLY A 485 -1.41 -5.46 15.55
C GLY A 485 -0.22 -4.59 15.16
N ASN A 486 0.57 -4.18 16.15
CA ASN A 486 1.82 -3.46 15.95
C ASN A 486 2.84 -4.25 15.13
N THR A 487 2.97 -5.55 15.42
CA THR A 487 3.87 -6.44 14.68
C THR A 487 3.38 -6.62 13.23
N THR A 488 2.10 -6.89 13.03
CA THR A 488 1.55 -7.08 11.67
C THR A 488 1.66 -5.80 10.85
N LYS A 489 1.33 -4.63 11.42
CA LYS A 489 1.48 -3.31 10.78
C LYS A 489 2.90 -3.08 10.24
N ALA A 490 3.93 -3.44 11.02
CA ALA A 490 5.31 -3.33 10.55
C ALA A 490 5.60 -4.29 9.39
N LEU A 491 5.23 -5.57 9.53
CA LEU A 491 5.49 -6.61 8.52
C LEU A 491 4.77 -6.35 7.19
N THR A 492 3.51 -5.91 7.24
CA THR A 492 2.66 -5.65 6.07
C THR A 492 3.12 -4.41 5.32
N LYS A 493 3.58 -3.37 6.04
CA LYS A 493 4.24 -2.22 5.42
C LYS A 493 5.57 -2.63 4.79
N GLY A 494 6.36 -3.47 5.46
CA GLY A 494 7.58 -4.06 4.88
C GLY A 494 7.29 -4.81 3.59
N PHE A 495 6.24 -5.64 3.56
CA PHE A 495 5.76 -6.31 2.35
C PHE A 495 5.41 -5.32 1.24
N ALA A 496 4.64 -4.27 1.53
CA ALA A 496 4.24 -3.26 0.54
C ALA A 496 5.45 -2.51 -0.05
N MET A 497 6.46 -2.20 0.78
CA MET A 497 7.72 -1.61 0.32
C MET A 497 8.51 -2.55 -0.59
N GLY A 498 8.59 -3.82 -0.20
CA GLY A 498 9.29 -4.82 -1.00
C GLY A 498 8.60 -5.09 -2.34
N SER A 499 7.26 -5.14 -2.34
CA SER A 499 6.49 -5.37 -3.56
C SER A 499 6.58 -4.19 -4.51
N ALA A 500 6.67 -2.97 -3.97
CA ALA A 500 6.82 -1.76 -4.77
C ALA A 500 8.08 -1.76 -5.66
N LEU A 501 9.18 -2.39 -5.24
CA LEU A 501 10.36 -2.52 -6.10
C LEU A 501 10.09 -3.41 -7.32
N LEU A 502 9.47 -4.57 -7.09
CA LEU A 502 9.11 -5.48 -8.18
C LEU A 502 8.05 -4.84 -9.09
N ALA A 503 7.06 -4.16 -8.50
CA ALA A 503 6.02 -3.41 -9.20
C ALA A 503 6.61 -2.27 -10.04
N ALA A 504 7.53 -1.47 -9.48
CA ALA A 504 8.17 -0.39 -10.20
C ALA A 504 8.99 -0.90 -11.38
N GLN A 505 9.72 -2.01 -11.20
CA GLN A 505 10.44 -2.66 -12.30
C GLN A 505 9.48 -3.19 -13.38
N LEU A 506 8.38 -3.84 -12.96
CA LEU A 506 7.33 -4.34 -13.86
C LEU A 506 6.71 -3.20 -14.68
N LEU A 507 6.30 -2.13 -14.01
CA LEU A 507 5.65 -1.00 -14.66
C LEU A 507 6.64 -0.23 -15.54
N PHE A 508 7.91 -0.15 -15.15
CA PHE A 508 8.95 0.43 -15.98
C PHE A 508 9.16 -0.39 -17.26
N GLN A 509 9.20 -1.72 -17.17
CA GLN A 509 9.23 -2.59 -18.36
C GLN A 509 7.98 -2.41 -19.23
N ALA A 510 6.80 -2.28 -18.61
CA ALA A 510 5.56 -1.99 -19.33
C ALA A 510 5.59 -0.61 -20.02
N TYR A 511 6.24 0.40 -19.42
CA TYR A 511 6.47 1.69 -20.05
C TYR A 511 7.35 1.59 -21.30
N ILE A 512 8.47 0.86 -21.21
CA ILE A 512 9.35 0.63 -22.37
C ILE A 512 8.58 -0.04 -23.49
N GLU A 513 7.80 -1.08 -23.18
CA GLU A 513 7.04 -1.80 -24.21
C GLU A 513 5.93 -0.93 -24.81
N ALA A 514 5.12 -0.26 -23.99
CA ALA A 514 4.07 0.62 -24.48
C ALA A 514 4.64 1.78 -25.34
N ALA A 515 5.81 2.31 -24.98
CA ALA A 515 6.47 3.34 -25.75
C ALA A 515 6.98 2.78 -27.09
N ASN A 516 7.58 1.59 -27.09
CA ASN A 516 8.07 0.95 -28.30
C ASN A 516 6.94 0.51 -29.23
N GLU A 517 5.83 -0.02 -28.70
CA GLU A 517 4.61 -0.30 -29.48
C GLU A 517 4.15 0.95 -30.22
N TYR A 518 4.06 2.08 -29.52
CA TYR A 518 3.67 3.35 -30.11
C TYR A 518 4.70 3.87 -31.13
N LEU A 519 6.00 3.83 -30.84
CA LEU A 519 7.07 4.23 -31.76
C LEU A 519 7.07 3.38 -33.05
N ARG A 520 6.88 2.06 -32.93
CA ARG A 520 6.76 1.15 -34.08
C ARG A 520 5.56 1.51 -34.96
N SER A 521 4.43 1.91 -34.36
CA SER A 521 3.24 2.36 -35.12
C SER A 521 3.49 3.61 -35.96
N LEU A 522 4.49 4.43 -35.56
CA LEU A 522 4.92 5.64 -36.25
C LEU A 522 6.19 5.44 -37.08
N ASN A 523 6.70 4.21 -37.20
CA ASN A 523 7.99 3.90 -37.83
C ASN A 523 9.18 4.69 -37.25
N LEU A 524 9.14 5.00 -35.95
CA LEU A 524 10.22 5.68 -35.21
C LEU A 524 11.13 4.66 -34.51
N PRO A 525 12.40 5.01 -34.25
CA PRO A 525 13.32 4.14 -33.53
C PRO A 525 12.86 3.88 -32.09
N GLU A 526 13.06 2.66 -31.62
CA GLU A 526 12.77 2.25 -30.24
C GLU A 526 13.54 3.08 -29.20
N ILE A 527 12.98 3.15 -28.00
CA ILE A 527 13.55 3.90 -26.88
C ILE A 527 14.95 3.39 -26.53
N LYS A 528 15.88 4.33 -26.29
CA LYS A 528 17.23 4.05 -25.80
C LYS A 528 17.50 4.86 -24.55
N LEU A 529 17.78 4.16 -23.45
CA LEU A 529 18.14 4.75 -22.16
C LEU A 529 19.63 4.59 -21.91
N ASP A 530 20.42 5.28 -22.72
CA ASP A 530 21.87 5.32 -22.58
C ASP A 530 22.26 6.39 -21.55
N LEU A 531 22.83 5.98 -20.41
CA LEU A 531 23.28 6.90 -19.37
C LEU A 531 24.43 7.82 -19.80
N SER A 532 25.10 7.53 -20.92
CA SER A 532 26.08 8.45 -21.51
C SER A 532 25.42 9.66 -22.19
N ASN A 533 24.12 9.58 -22.52
CA ASN A 533 23.35 10.70 -23.04
C ASN A 533 23.04 11.70 -21.91
N PRO A 534 23.46 12.99 -22.01
CA PRO A 534 23.22 13.99 -20.98
C PRO A 534 21.74 14.17 -20.62
N VAL A 535 20.81 14.05 -21.59
CA VAL A 535 19.38 14.17 -21.33
C VAL A 535 18.87 13.04 -20.43
N VAL A 536 19.32 11.81 -20.70
CA VAL A 536 18.98 10.62 -19.88
C VAL A 536 19.60 10.74 -18.49
N LEU A 537 20.86 11.16 -18.39
CA LEU A 537 21.55 11.33 -17.11
C LEU A 537 20.87 12.41 -16.24
N VAL A 538 20.62 13.60 -16.80
CA VAL A 538 19.98 14.71 -16.08
C VAL A 538 18.57 14.32 -15.65
N SER A 539 17.81 13.65 -16.51
CA SER A 539 16.45 13.22 -16.18
C SER A 539 16.44 12.15 -15.09
N THR A 540 17.41 11.22 -15.10
CA THR A 540 17.63 10.26 -14.00
C THR A 540 17.90 10.98 -12.68
N LEU A 541 18.74 12.03 -12.67
CA LEU A 541 19.02 12.82 -11.47
C LEU A 541 17.79 13.59 -10.96
N ILE A 542 16.99 14.17 -11.87
CA ILE A 542 15.71 14.81 -11.51
C ILE A 542 14.77 13.76 -10.89
N GLY A 543 14.69 12.58 -11.49
CA GLY A 543 13.95 11.44 -10.93
C GLY A 543 14.40 11.09 -9.52
N ALA A 544 15.71 10.94 -9.32
CA ALA A 544 16.28 10.60 -8.01
C ALA A 544 16.03 11.67 -6.95
N MET A 545 15.95 12.94 -7.34
CA MET A 545 15.64 14.06 -6.45
C MET A 545 14.17 14.06 -5.98
N LEU A 546 13.22 13.62 -6.82
CA LEU A 546 11.79 13.70 -6.54
C LEU A 546 11.37 13.06 -5.20
N PRO A 547 11.76 11.81 -4.88
CA PRO A 547 11.49 11.20 -3.57
C PRO A 547 11.92 12.06 -2.38
N PHE A 548 13.11 12.69 -2.45
CA PHE A 548 13.61 13.50 -1.34
C PHE A 548 12.80 14.77 -1.12
N ILE A 549 12.46 15.48 -2.20
CA ILE A 549 11.66 16.71 -2.11
C ILE A 549 10.24 16.39 -1.67
N PHE A 550 9.66 15.29 -2.19
CA PHE A 550 8.36 14.81 -1.76
C PHE A 550 8.34 14.51 -0.26
N SER A 551 9.32 13.73 0.24
CA SER A 551 9.41 13.43 1.66
C SER A 551 9.64 14.67 2.52
N ALA A 552 10.44 15.63 2.06
CA ALA A 552 10.62 16.90 2.76
C ALA A 552 9.30 17.66 2.91
N PHE A 553 8.43 17.65 1.89
CA PHE A 553 7.12 18.30 1.96
C PHE A 553 6.18 17.54 2.90
N ALA A 554 6.14 16.20 2.80
CA ALA A 554 5.31 15.34 3.64
C ALA A 554 5.67 15.46 5.13
N ILE A 555 6.96 15.40 5.49
CA ILE A 555 7.42 15.52 6.89
C ILE A 555 7.13 16.93 7.42
N ARG A 556 7.35 17.97 6.61
CA ARG A 556 7.04 19.35 7.01
C ARG A 556 5.54 19.56 7.23
N ALA A 557 4.69 18.96 6.41
CA ALA A 557 3.24 19.00 6.56
C ALA A 557 2.79 18.47 7.93
N VAL A 558 3.31 17.30 8.34
CA VAL A 558 3.03 16.72 9.66
C VAL A 558 3.52 17.65 10.77
N GLY A 559 4.75 18.17 10.67
CA GLY A 559 5.30 19.05 11.70
C GLY A 559 4.51 20.34 11.91
N LEU A 560 3.99 20.94 10.82
CA LEU A 560 3.11 22.11 10.91
C LEU A 560 1.77 21.77 11.57
N ALA A 561 1.15 20.66 11.17
CA ALA A 561 -0.14 20.22 11.71
C ALA A 561 -0.02 19.79 13.19
N ALA A 562 1.02 19.05 13.55
CA ALA A 562 1.30 18.63 14.92
C ALA A 562 1.52 19.84 15.84
N LYS A 563 2.21 20.90 15.36
CA LYS A 563 2.36 22.14 16.13
C LYS A 563 1.02 22.80 16.45
N GLU A 564 0.08 22.82 15.50
CA GLU A 564 -1.27 23.34 15.74
C GLU A 564 -2.01 22.47 16.77
N MET A 565 -1.94 21.13 16.64
CA MET A 565 -2.56 20.19 17.56
C MET A 565 -2.02 20.30 18.99
N VAL A 566 -0.69 20.30 19.17
CA VAL A 566 -0.03 20.44 20.48
C VAL A 566 -0.50 21.71 21.20
N ASN A 567 -0.58 22.83 20.49
CA ASN A 567 -1.02 24.08 21.09
C ASN A 567 -2.50 24.05 21.48
N GLU A 568 -3.34 23.35 20.72
CA GLU A 568 -4.76 23.18 21.06
C GLU A 568 -4.94 22.26 22.28
N VAL A 569 -4.23 21.14 22.36
CA VAL A 569 -4.32 20.24 23.53
C VAL A 569 -3.84 20.98 24.80
N ARG A 570 -2.72 21.72 24.71
CA ARG A 570 -2.23 22.59 25.80
C ARG A 570 -3.26 23.65 26.21
N ARG A 571 -3.91 24.29 25.22
CA ARG A 571 -4.96 25.28 25.46
C ARG A 571 -6.09 24.66 26.26
N GLN A 572 -6.60 23.49 25.85
CA GLN A 572 -7.71 22.83 26.52
C GLN A 572 -7.36 22.42 27.96
N PHE A 573 -6.20 21.81 28.19
CA PHE A 573 -5.78 21.46 29.56
C PHE A 573 -5.59 22.67 30.48
N ARG A 574 -5.20 23.83 29.93
CA ARG A 574 -5.04 25.06 30.69
C ARG A 574 -6.35 25.81 30.93
N GLU A 575 -7.25 25.83 29.94
CA GLU A 575 -8.40 26.75 29.91
C GLU A 575 -9.72 26.09 30.27
N ILE A 576 -9.88 24.76 30.12
CA ILE A 576 -11.13 24.07 30.43
C ILE A 576 -11.11 23.61 31.91
N PRO A 577 -11.87 24.26 32.81
CA PRO A 577 -11.84 23.89 34.22
C PRO A 577 -12.44 22.50 34.45
N GLY A 578 -11.77 21.66 35.24
CA GLY A 578 -12.24 20.32 35.54
C GLY A 578 -11.80 19.24 34.55
N LEU A 579 -11.10 19.59 33.45
CA LEU A 579 -10.69 18.62 32.43
C LEU A 579 -9.65 17.63 32.97
N MET A 580 -8.60 18.15 33.62
CA MET A 580 -7.54 17.33 34.21
C MET A 580 -8.05 16.43 35.35
N GLU A 581 -9.05 16.90 36.08
CA GLU A 581 -9.74 16.18 37.14
C GLU A 581 -10.77 15.16 36.61
N GLY A 582 -10.97 15.06 35.29
CA GLY A 582 -11.93 14.15 34.66
C GLY A 582 -13.40 14.54 34.88
N LYS A 583 -13.67 15.80 35.22
CA LYS A 583 -15.02 16.34 35.50
C LYS A 583 -15.62 17.11 34.32
N ALA A 584 -14.81 17.50 33.34
CA ALA A 584 -15.24 18.15 32.10
C ALA A 584 -14.89 17.28 30.89
N LYS A 585 -15.67 17.42 29.80
CA LYS A 585 -15.39 16.76 28.52
C LYS A 585 -14.48 17.66 27.65
N PRO A 586 -13.46 17.10 26.98
CA PRO A 586 -12.64 17.86 26.02
C PRO A 586 -13.43 18.20 24.73
N GLU A 587 -12.93 19.19 23.99
CA GLU A 587 -13.46 19.59 22.67
C GLU A 587 -12.80 18.75 21.55
N TYR A 588 -13.27 17.51 21.39
CA TYR A 588 -12.75 16.56 20.39
C TYR A 588 -12.94 17.04 18.93
N ASP A 589 -14.06 17.70 18.65
CA ASP A 589 -14.43 18.21 17.33
C ASP A 589 -13.40 19.22 16.82
N ARG A 590 -12.82 20.00 17.74
CA ARG A 590 -11.78 20.99 17.42
C ARG A 590 -10.47 20.35 17.02
N ALA A 591 -10.04 19.30 17.73
CA ALA A 591 -8.85 18.52 17.37
C ALA A 591 -9.03 17.87 15.98
N VAL A 592 -10.18 17.25 15.74
CA VAL A 592 -10.52 16.65 14.43
C VAL A 592 -10.50 17.70 13.30
N ASP A 593 -11.06 18.90 13.52
CA ASP A 593 -11.07 19.96 12.49
C ASP A 593 -9.68 20.50 12.17
N ILE A 594 -8.79 20.64 13.16
CA ILE A 594 -7.39 21.07 12.99
C ILE A 594 -6.65 20.09 12.07
N SER A 595 -6.61 18.81 12.46
CA SER A 595 -5.92 17.78 11.65
C SER A 595 -6.53 17.68 10.24
N THR A 596 -7.85 17.81 10.12
CA THR A 596 -8.54 17.73 8.82
C THR A 596 -8.13 18.89 7.90
N ARG A 597 -8.20 20.13 8.38
CA ARG A 597 -7.87 21.29 7.55
C ARG A 597 -6.40 21.32 7.15
N ALA A 598 -5.51 20.99 8.09
CA ALA A 598 -4.08 20.92 7.83
C ALA A 598 -3.76 19.84 6.79
N ALA A 599 -4.27 18.61 6.96
CA ALA A 599 -4.05 17.52 6.02
C ALA A 599 -4.49 17.86 4.59
N LEU A 600 -5.68 18.44 4.42
CA LEU A 600 -6.20 18.79 3.10
C LEU A 600 -5.41 19.90 2.41
N ARG A 601 -4.93 20.90 3.17
CA ARG A 601 -4.12 21.99 2.62
C ARG A 601 -2.72 21.52 2.26
N GLU A 602 -2.08 20.79 3.15
CA GLU A 602 -0.66 20.43 3.03
C GLU A 602 -0.40 19.23 2.10
N MET A 603 -1.42 18.41 1.77
CA MET A 603 -1.27 17.32 0.81
C MET A 603 -1.20 17.79 -0.66
N VAL A 604 -1.62 19.03 -0.97
CA VAL A 604 -1.68 19.54 -2.35
C VAL A 604 -0.29 19.74 -2.97
N PRO A 605 0.68 20.43 -2.33
CA PRO A 605 2.01 20.63 -2.93
C PRO A 605 2.76 19.34 -3.27
N PRO A 606 2.84 18.32 -2.37
CA PRO A 606 3.43 17.03 -2.71
C PRO A 606 2.71 16.34 -3.87
N GLY A 607 1.37 16.39 -3.91
CA GLY A 607 0.59 15.79 -4.99
C GLY A 607 0.83 16.44 -6.35
N LEU A 608 0.87 17.78 -6.40
CA LEU A 608 1.16 18.52 -7.63
C LEU A 608 2.56 18.25 -8.15
N LEU A 609 3.56 18.13 -7.27
CA LEU A 609 4.94 17.82 -7.64
C LEU A 609 5.02 16.53 -8.49
N VAL A 610 4.31 15.48 -8.06
CA VAL A 610 4.36 14.17 -8.72
C VAL A 610 3.66 14.16 -10.07
N VAL A 611 2.59 14.94 -10.23
CA VAL A 611 1.84 15.02 -11.50
C VAL A 611 2.53 15.94 -12.50
N VAL A 612 3.02 17.10 -12.06
CA VAL A 612 3.53 18.15 -12.96
C VAL A 612 4.92 17.80 -13.50
N VAL A 613 5.82 17.26 -12.69
CA VAL A 613 7.22 17.10 -13.10
C VAL A 613 7.39 16.14 -14.29
N PRO A 614 6.79 14.94 -14.33
CA PRO A 614 6.91 14.05 -15.48
C PRO A 614 6.33 14.65 -16.76
N ILE A 615 5.23 15.42 -16.64
CA ILE A 615 4.62 16.12 -17.78
C ILE A 615 5.60 17.17 -18.32
N VAL A 616 6.16 18.01 -17.45
CA VAL A 616 7.13 19.04 -17.86
C VAL A 616 8.37 18.42 -18.48
N VAL A 617 8.93 17.37 -17.87
CA VAL A 617 10.10 16.67 -18.40
C VAL A 617 9.78 16.01 -19.74
N GLY A 618 8.62 15.38 -19.88
CA GLY A 618 8.21 14.72 -21.13
C GLY A 618 7.93 15.69 -22.26
N VAL A 619 7.33 16.84 -21.97
CA VAL A 619 7.08 17.89 -22.98
C VAL A 619 8.38 18.57 -23.42
N LEU A 620 9.33 18.79 -22.50
CA LEU A 620 10.57 19.51 -22.82
C LEU A 620 11.70 18.61 -23.35
N LEU A 621 11.80 17.37 -22.87
CA LEU A 621 12.94 16.47 -23.08
C LEU A 621 12.56 15.11 -23.69
N GLY A 622 11.26 14.80 -23.78
CA GLY A 622 10.75 13.64 -24.51
C GLY A 622 10.59 12.35 -23.71
N TRP A 623 10.11 11.32 -24.39
CA TRP A 623 9.77 10.02 -23.81
C TRP A 623 10.98 9.30 -23.19
N SER A 624 12.17 9.42 -23.79
CA SER A 624 13.40 8.84 -23.21
C SER A 624 13.75 9.51 -21.86
N ALA A 625 13.53 10.82 -21.74
CA ALA A 625 13.76 11.56 -20.50
C ALA A 625 12.78 11.13 -19.40
N VAL A 626 11.50 10.91 -19.74
CA VAL A 626 10.49 10.41 -18.79
C VAL A 626 10.85 9.01 -18.31
N GLY A 627 11.24 8.11 -19.21
CA GLY A 627 11.70 6.76 -18.83
C GLY A 627 12.88 6.82 -17.85
N ALA A 628 13.86 7.69 -18.12
CA ALA A 628 15.00 7.91 -17.24
C ALA A 628 14.61 8.50 -15.87
N LEU A 629 13.68 9.46 -15.85
CA LEU A 629 13.14 10.03 -14.61
C LEU A 629 12.46 8.97 -13.75
N VAL A 630 11.66 8.10 -14.35
CA VAL A 630 10.96 7.01 -13.65
C VAL A 630 11.96 6.02 -13.02
N ILE A 631 13.02 5.64 -13.74
CA ILE A 631 14.11 4.82 -13.17
C ILE A 631 14.77 5.55 -12.00
N GLY A 632 15.16 6.81 -12.19
CA GLY A 632 15.81 7.60 -11.16
C GLY A 632 14.98 7.68 -9.87
N ALA A 633 13.68 7.95 -10.02
CA ALA A 633 12.74 7.98 -8.90
C ALA A 633 12.61 6.63 -8.20
N THR A 634 12.66 5.52 -8.94
CA THR A 634 12.65 4.16 -8.39
C THR A 634 13.92 3.87 -7.60
N LEU A 635 15.09 4.16 -8.19
CA LEU A 635 16.40 3.87 -7.58
C LEU A 635 16.64 4.64 -6.29
N ALA A 636 16.15 5.89 -6.19
CA ALA A 636 16.25 6.68 -4.96
C ALA A 636 15.08 6.43 -4.00
N GLY A 637 13.88 6.26 -4.53
CA GLY A 637 12.64 6.21 -3.75
C GLY A 637 12.46 4.92 -2.97
N ILE A 638 12.79 3.76 -3.54
CA ILE A 638 12.65 2.48 -2.83
C ILE A 638 13.57 2.40 -1.59
N PRO A 639 14.88 2.68 -1.67
CA PRO A 639 15.74 2.70 -0.48
C PRO A 639 15.26 3.73 0.56
N LEU A 640 14.85 4.92 0.11
CA LEU A 640 14.36 5.98 0.99
C LEU A 640 13.06 5.57 1.71
N ALA A 641 12.15 4.90 1.01
CA ALA A 641 10.90 4.42 1.58
C ALA A 641 11.13 3.33 2.62
N ILE A 642 12.05 2.38 2.36
CA ILE A 642 12.46 1.34 3.33
C ILE A 642 13.08 1.99 4.57
N LEU A 643 14.04 2.91 4.37
CA LEU A 643 14.69 3.65 5.45
C LEU A 643 13.66 4.33 6.35
N MET A 644 12.73 5.09 5.77
CA MET A 644 11.73 5.84 6.52
C MET A 644 10.75 4.92 7.25
N ASN A 645 10.27 3.90 6.57
CA ASN A 645 9.26 2.99 7.10
C ASN A 645 9.83 2.06 8.19
N THR A 646 10.88 1.31 7.86
CA THR A 646 11.48 0.33 8.78
C THR A 646 12.27 1.03 9.89
N GLY A 647 12.95 2.14 9.59
CA GLY A 647 13.63 2.96 10.59
C GLY A 647 12.67 3.56 11.61
N GLY A 648 11.59 4.20 11.15
CA GLY A 648 10.53 4.72 12.03
C GLY A 648 9.89 3.64 12.91
N ALA A 649 9.61 2.46 12.34
CA ALA A 649 9.09 1.32 13.09
C ALA A 649 10.09 0.75 14.12
N ALA A 650 11.40 0.89 13.88
CA ALA A 650 12.42 0.48 14.84
C ALA A 650 12.48 1.44 16.04
N TRP A 651 12.30 2.74 15.84
CA TRP A 651 12.15 3.71 16.94
C TRP A 651 10.92 3.44 17.80
N ASP A 652 9.75 3.19 17.20
CA ASP A 652 8.53 2.83 17.93
C ASP A 652 8.74 1.57 18.79
N ASN A 653 9.29 0.51 18.19
CA ASN A 653 9.53 -0.72 18.92
C ASN A 653 10.61 -0.59 20.00
N ALA A 654 11.54 0.35 19.88
CA ALA A 654 12.48 0.67 20.95
C ALA A 654 11.77 1.36 22.13
N LYS A 655 10.82 2.27 21.86
CA LYS A 655 9.93 2.84 22.89
C LYS A 655 9.14 1.72 23.59
N LYS A 656 8.45 0.89 22.82
CA LYS A 656 7.63 -0.22 23.34
C LYS A 656 8.44 -1.25 24.14
N PHE A 657 9.70 -1.49 23.76
CA PHE A 657 10.61 -2.35 24.53
C PHE A 657 10.88 -1.78 25.93
N ILE A 658 11.08 -0.47 26.05
CA ILE A 658 11.28 0.21 27.35
C ILE A 658 9.96 0.23 28.14
N GLU A 659 8.83 0.51 27.49
CA GLU A 659 7.50 0.51 28.13
C GLU A 659 7.12 -0.83 28.76
N ALA A 660 7.62 -1.95 28.22
CA ALA A 660 7.46 -3.29 28.79
C ALA A 660 8.26 -3.52 30.10
N GLY A 661 8.89 -2.48 30.66
CA GLY A 661 9.61 -2.52 31.94
C GLY A 661 11.13 -2.66 31.81
N ASN A 662 11.66 -2.72 30.59
CA ASN A 662 13.10 -2.72 30.37
C ASN A 662 13.68 -1.31 30.54
N LEU A 663 14.96 -1.21 30.92
CA LEU A 663 15.71 0.05 31.00
C LEU A 663 15.05 1.16 31.84
N GLY A 664 14.30 0.78 32.88
CA GLY A 664 13.65 1.71 33.81
C GLY A 664 12.16 1.93 33.56
N GLY A 665 11.60 1.44 32.46
CA GLY A 665 10.14 1.47 32.25
C GLY A 665 9.57 2.85 31.92
N LYS A 666 8.23 2.92 31.89
CA LYS A 666 7.46 4.15 31.64
C LYS A 666 7.85 5.26 32.63
N GLY A 667 8.01 6.48 32.11
CA GLY A 667 8.38 7.67 32.89
C GLY A 667 9.87 7.82 33.20
N SER A 668 10.71 6.85 32.85
CA SER A 668 12.18 6.97 33.00
C SER A 668 12.79 7.97 32.00
N PRO A 669 14.02 8.48 32.26
CA PRO A 669 14.73 9.31 31.27
C PRO A 669 14.95 8.60 29.93
N ALA A 670 15.21 7.30 29.95
CA ALA A 670 15.36 6.48 28.73
C ALA A 670 14.04 6.39 27.95
N HIS A 671 12.91 6.25 28.66
CA HIS A 671 11.58 6.29 28.06
C HIS A 671 11.31 7.63 27.39
N ALA A 672 11.57 8.75 28.06
CA ALA A 672 11.40 10.08 27.47
C ALA A 672 12.25 10.27 26.20
N ALA A 673 13.50 9.79 26.20
CA ALA A 673 14.36 9.82 25.02
C ALA A 673 13.80 8.96 23.86
N ALA A 674 13.25 7.78 24.16
CA ALA A 674 12.67 6.90 23.16
C ALA A 674 11.35 7.44 22.58
N VAL A 675 10.52 8.11 23.39
CA VAL A 675 9.31 8.80 22.92
C VAL A 675 9.67 9.90 21.92
N VAL A 676 10.75 10.66 22.16
CA VAL A 676 11.23 11.65 21.17
C VAL A 676 11.72 10.97 19.89
N GLY A 677 12.42 9.84 19.99
CA GLY A 677 12.82 9.05 18.82
C GLY A 677 11.63 8.58 17.99
N ASP A 678 10.59 8.06 18.65
CA ASP A 678 9.36 7.59 17.99
C ASP A 678 8.61 8.73 17.30
N THR A 679 8.43 9.86 17.97
CA THR A 679 7.75 11.05 17.40
C THR A 679 8.52 11.69 16.23
N VAL A 680 9.84 11.47 16.13
CA VAL A 680 10.61 11.79 14.91
C VAL A 680 10.36 10.74 13.80
N GLY A 681 10.22 9.48 14.16
CA GLY A 681 9.95 8.36 13.26
C GLY A 681 8.51 8.32 12.71
N ASP A 682 7.53 8.88 13.40
CA ASP A 682 6.11 8.90 13.02
C ASP A 682 5.85 9.48 11.61
N PRO A 683 6.25 10.73 11.30
CA PRO A 683 6.08 11.27 9.94
C PRO A 683 6.83 10.44 8.89
N MET A 684 7.89 9.72 9.28
CA MET A 684 8.64 8.85 8.38
C MET A 684 7.87 7.55 8.07
N LYS A 685 7.36 6.84 9.09
CA LYS A 685 6.75 5.49 8.94
C LYS A 685 5.26 5.48 8.58
N ASP A 686 4.55 6.59 8.78
CA ASP A 686 3.10 6.66 8.58
C ASP A 686 2.68 7.69 7.53
N THR A 687 3.56 8.63 7.15
CA THR A 687 3.26 9.64 6.13
C THR A 687 4.18 9.55 4.92
N ALA A 688 5.46 9.90 5.08
CA ALA A 688 6.38 10.04 3.96
C ALA A 688 6.75 8.69 3.33
N GLY A 689 7.24 7.74 4.13
CA GLY A 689 7.66 6.41 3.66
C GLY A 689 6.57 5.68 2.89
N PRO A 690 5.38 5.43 3.49
CA PRO A 690 4.23 4.83 2.79
C PRO A 690 3.72 5.61 1.58
N SER A 691 3.97 6.92 1.49
CA SER A 691 3.55 7.68 0.31
C SER A 691 4.57 7.59 -0.83
N LEU A 692 5.85 7.31 -0.54
CA LEU A 692 6.90 7.19 -1.55
C LEU A 692 6.69 6.00 -2.48
N HIS A 693 6.26 4.85 -1.96
CA HIS A 693 6.06 3.70 -2.84
C HIS A 693 4.83 3.90 -3.74
N VAL A 694 3.79 4.59 -3.28
CA VAL A 694 2.66 5.03 -4.11
C VAL A 694 3.12 6.03 -5.16
N LEU A 695 3.96 7.00 -4.79
CA LEU A 695 4.54 7.97 -5.72
C LEU A 695 5.28 7.29 -6.87
N ILE A 696 6.11 6.29 -6.59
CA ILE A 696 6.90 5.59 -7.63
C ILE A 696 5.98 4.89 -8.63
N LYS A 697 4.92 4.22 -8.15
CA LYS A 697 3.95 3.55 -9.03
C LYS A 697 3.10 4.56 -9.81
N LEU A 698 2.68 5.65 -9.17
CA LEU A 698 1.98 6.76 -9.84
C LEU A 698 2.82 7.37 -10.96
N LEU A 699 4.12 7.62 -10.74
CA LEU A 699 5.02 8.11 -11.77
C LEU A 699 5.05 7.18 -12.97
N ASN A 700 5.07 5.87 -12.75
CA ASN A 700 5.04 4.88 -13.82
C ASN A 700 3.69 4.89 -14.57
N THR A 701 2.56 4.77 -13.87
CA THR A 701 1.24 4.69 -14.52
C THR A 701 0.87 5.98 -15.26
N LEU A 702 1.22 7.13 -14.68
CA LEU A 702 1.13 8.43 -15.35
C LEU A 702 2.02 8.44 -16.59
N SER A 703 3.29 8.03 -16.48
CA SER A 703 4.21 8.06 -17.63
C SER A 703 3.72 7.19 -18.78
N ILE A 704 3.20 5.99 -18.50
CA ILE A 704 2.62 5.10 -19.52
C ILE A 704 1.42 5.75 -20.21
N LEU A 705 0.48 6.31 -19.44
CA LEU A 705 -0.70 6.96 -19.99
C LEU A 705 -0.36 8.13 -20.92
N PHE A 706 0.68 8.89 -20.57
CA PHE A 706 1.07 10.10 -21.30
C PHE A 706 2.14 9.87 -22.39
N ILE A 707 2.54 8.63 -22.68
CA ILE A 707 3.46 8.29 -23.80
C ILE A 707 3.10 9.02 -25.11
N PRO A 708 1.85 8.99 -25.59
CA PRO A 708 1.52 9.63 -26.87
C PRO A 708 1.69 11.14 -26.84
N LEU A 709 1.51 11.79 -25.69
CA LEU A 709 1.77 13.22 -25.54
C LEU A 709 3.26 13.53 -25.69
N PHE A 710 4.12 12.75 -25.03
CA PHE A 710 5.56 12.96 -25.04
C PHE A 710 6.17 12.71 -26.42
N ILE A 711 5.63 11.74 -27.16
CA ILE A 711 6.07 11.43 -28.52
C ILE A 711 5.46 12.41 -29.53
N GLY A 712 4.18 12.78 -29.38
CA GLY A 712 3.49 13.65 -30.33
C GLY A 712 4.02 15.08 -30.39
N ILE A 713 4.53 15.63 -29.28
CA ILE A 713 5.05 17.02 -29.24
C ILE A 713 6.47 17.13 -29.81
N LEU A 714 7.31 16.10 -29.63
CA LEU A 714 8.73 16.12 -30.01
C LEU A 714 9.06 15.26 -31.24
N GLY A 715 8.13 14.41 -31.66
CA GLY A 715 8.22 13.62 -32.89
C GLY A 715 7.69 14.34 -34.14
N LEU A 716 7.09 15.53 -33.97
CA LEU A 716 6.86 16.55 -34.99
C LEU A 716 8.02 17.56 -34.96
#